data_AF-A0A420HFS8-F1
#
_entry.id   AF-A0A420HFS8-F1
#
_cell.length_a   1.000
_cell.length_b   1.000
_cell.length_c   1.000
_cell.angle_alpha   90.00
_cell.angle_beta   90.00
_cell.angle_gamma   90.00
#
_symmetry.space_group_name_H-M   'P 1'
#
loop_
_entity.id
_entity.type
_entity.pdbx_description
1 polymer ?
#
loop_
_entity_poly.entity_id
_entity_poly.type
_entity_poly.pdbx_seq_one_letter_code
_entity_poly.pdbx_strand_id
1 'polypeptide(L)'
;MPSVKRSSTQGNGGRKSYAQSTAGRASGDGLERRSSVYRSRTSTSGLIGHQSFFQQATQASGILKDPRPLRDRSFQARIGQEILDYMSANNFEMEMKHHLTQNSVKSPTAKDFSYMFQWLYHRIDPSYRFKKNIDQEVPPILAQLRYPYHKSITKSSLAAVGSANSWHLFLGLLHWMMQLAQILENYGANLYDDACTEVGVDVSGDRIIFDFLSKAYRDWLLMDEDANDDDQDRVLAPHIDAMAKDFEISNARYLDELQILESEYQRLQKEIKVLEKSGSDLVTLDRNFKIMEEDKVKFEEFENRMNQKSEKYEARVQFLQEEIDKVILEWEDANSERGQLQQAVDDQGISKTDIDRMTSERERLQKGIELMGQKIDESKRKLAEKEVEADKKLEELEQLVDKYNSLGYQIGLIPTSAPNAKGENYELQIVVSAGTNFSSSSQVDHSGSQNVESDRLLADANSGYQPAHILNIDLRSQVKNGLICLRKEISERRTAAMDEVMKHHDLLDGIKEALEDKQSEVEALEHRVRAAEEEYEKTKEIITTQKLASDTQIEKMEKELAKMRSDLTDSIQLMEQREMNTNIEYEQLSLRANSLRQELHCEIEKMLNDIIKFKVHIQKNLEDYEGFVIDEVEHELDSDEDDA
;
A
#
# COMPACT_ATOMS: atom_id res chain seq x y z
N MET A 1 -43.28 52.91 20.30
CA MET A 1 -42.76 54.04 19.50
C MET A 1 -42.21 53.45 18.20
N PRO A 2 -42.54 54.02 17.04
CA PRO A 2 -43.40 53.32 16.08
C PRO A 2 -42.67 52.79 14.83
N SER A 3 -43.37 51.89 14.13
CA SER A 3 -43.55 51.86 12.67
C SER A 3 -42.36 51.55 11.76
N VAL A 4 -42.47 50.86 10.62
CA VAL A 4 -43.49 50.02 9.97
C VAL A 4 -42.84 49.60 8.63
N LYS A 5 -43.09 48.36 8.19
CA LYS A 5 -43.11 47.82 6.81
C LYS A 5 -41.84 47.80 5.92
N ARG A 6 -41.55 46.58 5.42
CA ARG A 6 -41.56 46.09 4.00
C ARG A 6 -41.03 47.04 2.92
N SER A 7 -40.33 46.65 1.85
CA SER A 7 -39.95 45.38 1.23
C SER A 7 -39.12 45.72 -0.04
N SER A 8 -38.38 44.72 -0.54
CA SER A 8 -38.12 44.38 -1.96
C SER A 8 -37.14 45.18 -2.86
N THR A 9 -36.29 44.35 -3.50
CA THR A 9 -35.85 44.33 -4.93
C THR A 9 -34.86 45.40 -5.39
N GLN A 10 -33.61 45.04 -5.71
CA GLN A 10 -33.11 44.46 -6.98
C GLN A 10 -32.75 45.55 -8.00
N GLY A 11 -31.50 45.55 -8.50
CA GLY A 11 -31.17 46.22 -9.76
C GLY A 11 -29.87 47.04 -9.79
N ASN A 12 -28.77 46.34 -10.08
CA ASN A 12 -27.82 46.61 -11.17
C ASN A 12 -27.45 48.07 -11.57
N GLY A 13 -26.14 48.33 -11.66
CA GLY A 13 -25.59 49.13 -12.78
C GLY A 13 -24.86 50.44 -12.45
N GLY A 14 -23.53 50.34 -12.28
CA GLY A 14 -22.58 51.00 -13.18
C GLY A 14 -22.19 52.48 -12.99
N ARG A 15 -20.86 52.67 -12.82
CA ARG A 15 -19.99 53.76 -13.34
C ARG A 15 -20.13 55.12 -12.62
N LYS A 16 -19.09 55.94 -12.39
CA LYS A 16 -17.65 55.93 -12.70
C LYS A 16 -16.98 57.08 -11.92
N SER A 17 -15.70 56.87 -11.59
CA SER A 17 -14.60 57.85 -11.62
C SER A 17 -14.55 59.03 -10.63
N TYR A 18 -13.54 58.99 -9.75
CA TYR A 18 -12.39 59.89 -9.93
C TYR A 18 -11.12 59.13 -9.51
N ALA A 19 -10.13 59.12 -10.41
CA ALA A 19 -8.82 58.55 -10.19
C ALA A 19 -7.78 59.64 -10.45
N GLN A 20 -6.69 59.60 -9.71
CA GLN A 20 -5.41 60.20 -10.11
C GLN A 20 -4.36 59.21 -9.57
N SER A 21 -3.87 58.27 -10.38
CA SER A 21 -2.81 58.42 -11.41
C SER A 21 -1.48 58.73 -10.71
N THR A 22 -0.41 57.95 -10.82
CA THR A 22 0.25 57.29 -11.97
C THR A 22 1.45 56.51 -11.41
N ALA A 23 2.16 55.59 -12.07
CA ALA A 23 2.02 54.68 -13.20
C ALA A 23 3.36 53.91 -13.24
N GLY A 24 3.35 52.61 -13.61
CA GLY A 24 4.58 51.87 -13.91
C GLY A 24 4.48 50.34 -13.80
N ARG A 25 4.03 49.68 -14.88
CA ARG A 25 4.05 48.21 -15.11
C ARG A 25 5.49 47.68 -15.28
N ALA A 26 5.84 46.55 -14.65
CA ALA A 26 5.89 45.16 -15.16
C ALA A 26 7.04 44.91 -16.18
N SER A 27 7.85 43.84 -16.14
CA SER A 27 7.74 42.47 -15.61
C SER A 27 9.14 41.85 -15.45
N GLY A 28 9.27 40.77 -14.66
CA GLY A 28 10.36 39.80 -14.87
C GLY A 28 10.88 39.04 -13.65
N ASP A 29 10.10 38.06 -13.21
CA ASP A 29 10.50 36.73 -12.68
C ASP A 29 11.34 36.58 -11.39
N GLY A 30 10.90 35.67 -10.51
CA GLY A 30 11.66 35.17 -9.36
C GLY A 30 10.84 34.87 -8.09
N LEU A 31 10.77 33.58 -7.74
CA LEU A 31 10.76 33.01 -6.36
C LEU A 31 9.48 33.29 -5.52
N GLU A 32 8.78 32.37 -4.86
CA GLU A 32 8.98 31.01 -4.33
C GLU A 32 7.58 30.47 -3.96
N ARG A 33 7.37 29.14 -3.97
CA ARG A 33 7.08 28.32 -2.77
C ARG A 33 6.53 26.93 -3.10
N ARG A 34 7.30 25.94 -2.63
CA ARG A 34 6.89 24.72 -1.91
C ARG A 34 6.02 23.69 -2.65
N SER A 35 6.68 22.63 -3.12
CA SER A 35 6.07 21.31 -3.30
C SER A 35 6.77 20.28 -2.42
N SER A 36 5.98 19.59 -1.60
CA SER A 36 6.33 18.39 -0.86
C SER A 36 5.98 17.17 -1.71
N VAL A 37 6.96 16.45 -2.21
CA VAL A 37 6.77 15.11 -2.78
C VAL A 37 7.86 14.20 -2.25
N TYR A 38 7.40 13.20 -1.50
CA TYR A 38 8.13 12.01 -1.09
C TYR A 38 8.80 11.36 -2.30
N ARG A 39 10.13 11.26 -2.28
CA ARG A 39 10.90 10.41 -3.20
C ARG A 39 11.29 9.14 -2.47
N SER A 40 10.84 8.02 -3.02
CA SER A 40 11.14 6.65 -2.63
C SER A 40 12.63 6.36 -2.77
N ARG A 41 13.18 5.67 -1.76
CA ARG A 41 14.52 5.11 -1.73
C ARG A 41 14.69 4.07 -2.86
N THR A 42 15.77 4.18 -3.62
CA THR A 42 16.34 3.07 -4.38
C THR A 42 17.55 2.52 -3.62
N SER A 43 17.49 1.22 -3.35
CA SER A 43 18.53 0.42 -2.74
C SER A 43 19.64 0.06 -3.74
N THR A 44 20.85 0.09 -3.20
CA THR A 44 22.15 -0.30 -3.71
C THR A 44 22.32 -1.81 -3.87
N SER A 45 22.92 -2.23 -5.00
CA SER A 45 23.74 -3.44 -5.25
C SER A 45 23.69 -3.72 -6.76
N GLY A 46 24.76 -3.83 -7.57
CA GLY A 46 26.21 -3.82 -7.41
C GLY A 46 26.84 -3.92 -8.82
N LEU A 47 28.16 -4.11 -8.87
CA LEU A 47 29.07 -4.19 -10.06
C LEU A 47 29.70 -2.86 -10.48
N ILE A 48 30.69 -2.46 -9.69
CA ILE A 48 31.76 -1.54 -10.08
C ILE A 48 32.59 -2.26 -11.15
N GLY A 49 32.34 -1.93 -12.43
CA GLY A 49 33.30 -2.19 -13.49
C GLY A 49 34.48 -1.24 -13.32
N HIS A 50 35.69 -1.80 -13.26
CA HIS A 50 36.94 -1.06 -13.28
C HIS A 50 36.98 -0.14 -14.52
N GLN A 51 36.65 1.15 -14.31
CA GLN A 51 36.95 2.19 -15.28
C GLN A 51 38.43 2.50 -15.16
N SER A 52 39.24 1.86 -15.99
CA SER A 52 40.64 2.21 -16.16
C SER A 52 40.75 3.70 -16.47
N PHE A 53 41.46 4.43 -15.62
CA PHE A 53 41.75 5.87 -15.70
C PHE A 53 42.48 6.30 -17.00
N PHE A 54 42.81 5.34 -17.88
CA PHE A 54 43.59 5.54 -19.10
C PHE A 54 42.83 5.24 -20.41
N GLN A 55 41.48 5.28 -20.42
CA GLN A 55 40.72 5.17 -21.67
C GLN A 55 40.44 6.55 -22.29
N GLN A 56 40.95 6.75 -23.51
CA GLN A 56 40.79 7.97 -24.31
C GLN A 56 39.31 8.33 -24.50
N ALA A 57 38.90 9.46 -23.91
CA ALA A 57 37.60 10.05 -24.18
C ALA A 57 37.49 10.46 -25.66
N THR A 58 36.40 10.04 -26.31
CA THR A 58 36.00 10.45 -27.65
C THR A 58 35.93 11.98 -27.75
N GLN A 59 36.72 12.57 -28.66
CA GLN A 59 36.74 14.03 -28.85
C GLN A 59 35.40 14.51 -29.42
N ALA A 60 34.61 15.21 -28.59
CA ALA A 60 33.56 16.08 -29.09
C ALA A 60 34.21 17.30 -29.77
N SER A 61 33.94 17.47 -31.06
CA SER A 61 34.39 18.58 -31.88
C SER A 61 33.67 19.88 -31.49
N GLY A 62 34.12 20.49 -30.38
CA GLY A 62 33.71 21.81 -29.89
C GLY A 62 34.69 22.29 -28.81
N ILE A 63 34.89 23.61 -28.68
CA ILE A 63 35.69 24.16 -27.57
C ILE A 63 34.94 23.85 -26.28
N LEU A 64 35.43 22.90 -25.48
CA LEU A 64 34.86 22.56 -24.18
C LEU A 64 34.76 23.84 -23.33
N LYS A 65 33.56 24.15 -22.86
CA LYS A 65 33.31 25.32 -22.02
C LYS A 65 33.74 24.97 -20.59
N ASP A 66 34.57 25.82 -19.99
CA ASP A 66 35.02 25.64 -18.60
C ASP A 66 33.81 25.70 -17.64
N PRO A 67 33.55 24.63 -16.85
CA PRO A 67 32.45 24.58 -15.89
C PRO A 67 32.75 25.40 -14.63
N ARG A 68 34.00 25.79 -14.40
CA ARG A 68 34.36 26.62 -13.24
C ARG A 68 33.79 28.02 -13.44
N PRO A 69 33.21 28.65 -12.41
CA PRO A 69 32.67 30.00 -12.50
C PRO A 69 33.80 31.05 -12.47
N LEU A 70 34.72 30.98 -13.44
CA LEU A 70 35.91 31.84 -13.50
C LEU A 70 35.57 33.32 -13.65
N ARG A 71 34.37 33.66 -14.15
CA ARG A 71 33.91 35.05 -14.26
C ARG A 71 33.32 35.60 -12.95
N ASP A 72 33.00 34.74 -11.99
CA ASP A 72 32.49 35.20 -10.69
C ASP A 72 33.63 35.79 -9.84
N ARG A 73 33.39 37.00 -9.33
CA ARG A 73 34.40 37.76 -8.58
C ARG A 73 34.65 37.18 -7.20
N SER A 74 33.64 36.55 -6.60
CA SER A 74 33.80 35.88 -5.30
C SER A 74 34.65 34.61 -5.44
N PHE A 75 34.40 33.82 -6.49
CA PHE A 75 35.20 32.66 -6.85
C PHE A 75 36.65 33.05 -7.16
N GLN A 76 36.88 34.08 -7.97
CA GLN A 76 38.23 34.60 -8.27
C GLN A 76 38.99 35.00 -7.01
N ALA A 77 38.34 35.70 -6.07
CA ALA A 77 38.98 36.12 -4.83
C ALA A 77 39.40 34.91 -3.97
N ARG A 78 38.57 33.87 -3.89
CA ARG A 78 38.86 32.66 -3.14
C ARG A 78 40.02 31.86 -3.75
N ILE A 79 39.93 31.48 -5.03
CA ILE A 79 41.00 30.71 -5.68
C ILE A 79 42.32 31.49 -5.72
N GLY A 80 42.24 32.82 -5.82
CA GLY A 80 43.39 33.69 -5.79
C GLY A 80 44.08 33.72 -4.42
N GLN A 81 43.30 33.70 -3.34
CA GLN A 81 43.83 33.58 -1.99
C GLN A 81 44.47 32.21 -1.77
N GLU A 82 43.81 31.12 -2.21
CA GLU A 82 44.34 29.76 -2.10
C GLU A 82 45.72 29.62 -2.78
N ILE A 83 45.92 30.23 -3.95
CA ILE A 83 47.21 30.24 -4.64
C ILE A 83 48.28 30.99 -3.83
N LEU A 84 47.95 32.17 -3.29
CA LEU A 84 48.90 32.95 -2.49
C LEU A 84 49.30 32.24 -1.21
N ASP A 85 48.32 31.64 -0.52
CA ASP A 85 48.55 30.89 0.71
C ASP A 85 49.45 29.67 0.42
N TYR A 86 49.19 28.94 -0.67
CA TYR A 86 50.01 27.80 -1.08
C TYR A 86 51.44 28.21 -1.46
N MET A 87 51.61 29.29 -2.21
CA MET A 87 52.94 29.81 -2.60
C MET A 87 53.73 30.33 -1.39
N SER A 88 53.05 30.98 -0.45
CA SER A 88 53.66 31.46 0.80
C SER A 88 54.09 30.29 1.70
N ALA A 89 53.24 29.26 1.84
CA ALA A 89 53.54 28.08 2.63
C ALA A 89 54.72 27.26 2.08
N ASN A 90 54.97 27.31 0.77
CA ASN A 90 56.00 26.54 0.07
C ASN A 90 57.22 27.39 -0.37
N ASN A 91 57.49 28.51 0.30
CA ASN A 91 58.70 29.33 0.11
C ASN A 91 58.90 29.92 -1.30
N PHE A 92 57.83 30.22 -2.05
CA PHE A 92 57.90 30.84 -3.38
C PHE A 92 58.81 32.09 -3.42
N GLU A 93 58.67 32.98 -2.44
CA GLU A 93 59.40 34.25 -2.41
C GLU A 93 60.91 34.06 -2.25
N MET A 94 61.32 33.00 -1.54
CA MET A 94 62.74 32.66 -1.37
C MET A 94 63.34 32.07 -2.64
N GLU A 95 62.62 31.16 -3.31
CA GLU A 95 63.12 30.47 -4.50
C GLU A 95 63.17 31.39 -5.73
N MET A 96 62.10 32.15 -5.96
CA MET A 96 61.97 33.02 -7.15
C MET A 96 62.50 34.44 -6.92
N LYS A 97 62.86 34.80 -5.68
CA LYS A 97 63.30 36.15 -5.28
C LYS A 97 62.35 37.25 -5.74
N HIS A 98 61.05 36.94 -5.73
CA HIS A 98 59.98 37.80 -6.22
C HIS A 98 58.84 37.80 -5.22
N HIS A 99 58.39 38.99 -4.81
CA HIS A 99 57.37 39.14 -3.76
C HIS A 99 55.98 39.21 -4.39
N LEU A 100 55.06 38.37 -3.93
CA LEU A 100 53.67 38.38 -4.40
C LEU A 100 52.81 39.14 -3.40
N THR A 101 52.06 40.12 -3.89
CA THR A 101 51.11 40.88 -3.06
C THR A 101 49.67 40.53 -3.45
N GLN A 102 48.70 40.93 -2.63
CA GLN A 102 47.27 40.76 -2.98
C GLN A 102 46.88 41.38 -4.33
N ASN A 103 47.66 42.36 -4.80
CA ASN A 103 47.48 42.98 -6.11
C ASN A 103 48.00 42.11 -7.27
N SER A 104 48.97 41.23 -7.02
CA SER A 104 49.49 40.26 -8.00
C SER A 104 48.41 39.25 -8.44
N VAL A 105 47.37 39.03 -7.63
CA VAL A 105 46.22 38.16 -7.97
C VAL A 105 45.06 38.92 -8.59
N LYS A 106 44.92 40.23 -8.34
CA LYS A 106 43.84 41.05 -8.92
C LYS A 106 44.20 41.65 -10.28
N SER A 107 45.47 42.02 -10.44
CA SER A 107 46.01 42.69 -11.63
C SER A 107 47.50 42.36 -11.77
N PRO A 108 47.83 41.13 -12.18
CA PRO A 108 49.23 40.67 -12.30
C PRO A 108 49.97 41.41 -13.41
N THR A 109 51.26 41.60 -13.18
CA THR A 109 52.20 41.91 -14.26
C THR A 109 52.57 40.66 -15.05
N ALA A 110 53.11 40.84 -16.25
CA ALA A 110 53.64 39.72 -17.04
C ALA A 110 54.74 38.93 -16.30
N LYS A 111 55.51 39.60 -15.44
CA LYS A 111 56.52 38.96 -14.60
C LYS A 111 55.90 38.12 -13.48
N ASP A 112 54.86 38.63 -12.81
CA ASP A 112 54.14 37.89 -11.77
C ASP A 112 53.63 36.56 -12.32
N PHE A 113 52.92 36.59 -13.44
CA PHE A 113 52.41 35.37 -14.07
C PHE A 113 53.53 34.41 -14.49
N SER A 114 54.61 34.94 -15.09
CA SER A 114 55.72 34.11 -15.57
C SER A 114 56.37 33.34 -14.41
N TYR A 115 56.64 34.00 -13.30
CA TYR A 115 57.25 33.36 -12.14
C TYR A 115 56.29 32.42 -11.41
N MET A 116 55.00 32.80 -11.25
CA MET A 116 53.99 31.91 -10.69
C MET A 116 53.85 30.62 -11.52
N PHE A 117 53.79 30.73 -12.85
CA PHE A 117 53.67 29.57 -13.73
C PHE A 117 54.93 28.70 -13.68
N GLN A 118 56.12 29.30 -13.82
CA GLN A 118 57.38 28.55 -13.79
C GLN A 118 57.54 27.80 -12.47
N TRP A 119 57.26 28.45 -11.35
CA TRP A 119 57.39 27.83 -10.04
C TRP A 119 56.40 26.67 -9.85
N LEU A 120 55.12 26.87 -10.16
CA LEU A 120 54.12 25.80 -10.10
C LEU A 120 54.46 24.64 -11.05
N TYR A 121 55.02 24.94 -12.22
CA TYR A 121 55.42 23.89 -13.15
C TYR A 121 56.63 23.09 -12.65
N HIS A 122 57.63 23.71 -12.02
CA HIS A 122 58.75 22.95 -11.41
C HIS A 122 58.31 22.05 -10.26
N ARG A 123 57.20 22.38 -9.57
CA ARG A 123 56.59 21.48 -8.58
C ARG A 123 55.95 20.24 -9.21
N ILE A 124 55.54 20.32 -10.48
CA ILE A 124 54.97 19.21 -11.25
C ILE A 124 56.09 18.41 -11.95
N ASP A 125 57.05 19.10 -12.56
CA ASP A 125 58.21 18.52 -13.25
C ASP A 125 59.50 19.23 -12.81
N PRO A 126 60.20 18.70 -11.80
CA PRO A 126 61.44 19.29 -11.29
C PRO A 126 62.59 19.33 -12.30
N SER A 127 62.54 18.52 -13.36
CA SER A 127 63.63 18.38 -14.33
C SER A 127 63.51 19.35 -15.52
N TYR A 128 62.35 20.00 -15.68
CA TYR A 128 62.12 20.89 -16.81
C TYR A 128 62.91 22.19 -16.70
N ARG A 129 63.49 22.63 -17.82
CA ARG A 129 64.22 23.90 -17.90
C ARG A 129 63.63 24.79 -19.00
N PHE A 130 63.11 25.95 -18.59
CA PHE A 130 62.59 26.97 -19.51
C PHE A 130 63.74 27.62 -20.30
N LYS A 131 63.67 27.59 -21.64
CA LYS A 131 64.74 28.10 -22.54
C LYS A 131 64.28 29.25 -23.45
N LYS A 132 63.00 29.31 -23.78
CA LYS A 132 62.33 30.31 -24.62
C LYS A 132 61.43 31.19 -23.76
N ASN A 133 60.88 32.23 -24.38
CA ASN A 133 59.89 33.09 -23.74
C ASN A 133 58.64 32.31 -23.34
N ILE A 134 58.01 32.73 -22.23
CA ILE A 134 56.89 32.03 -21.60
C ILE A 134 55.67 31.90 -22.54
N ASP A 135 55.46 32.86 -23.44
CA ASP A 135 54.35 32.86 -24.42
C ASP A 135 54.50 31.76 -25.48
N GLN A 136 55.71 31.23 -25.68
CA GLN A 136 56.01 30.14 -26.61
C GLN A 136 56.05 28.78 -25.93
N GLU A 137 56.40 28.71 -24.64
CA GLU A 137 56.51 27.45 -23.89
C GLU A 137 55.22 27.04 -23.19
N VAL A 138 54.39 27.99 -22.75
CA VAL A 138 53.15 27.66 -22.03
C VAL A 138 52.19 26.84 -22.90
N PRO A 139 51.86 27.19 -24.16
CA PRO A 139 50.93 26.40 -24.96
C PRO A 139 51.30 24.92 -25.15
N PRO A 140 52.55 24.55 -25.53
CA PRO A 140 52.93 23.14 -25.63
C PRO A 140 52.97 22.44 -24.25
N ILE A 141 53.37 23.13 -23.19
CA ILE A 141 53.32 22.57 -21.82
C ILE A 141 51.88 22.23 -21.42
N LEU A 142 50.92 23.12 -21.68
CA LEU A 142 49.51 22.87 -21.37
C LEU A 142 48.92 21.72 -22.19
N ALA A 143 49.34 21.57 -23.45
CA ALA A 143 48.96 20.42 -24.26
C ALA A 143 49.55 19.12 -23.70
N GLN A 144 50.80 19.13 -23.24
CA GLN A 144 51.47 17.98 -22.64
C GLN A 144 50.84 17.57 -21.29
N LEU A 145 50.54 18.55 -20.43
CA LEU A 145 49.79 18.35 -19.18
C LEU A 145 48.32 17.96 -19.42
N ARG A 146 47.88 17.88 -20.69
CA ARG A 146 46.50 17.60 -21.10
C ARG A 146 45.49 18.52 -20.43
N TYR A 147 45.86 19.78 -20.23
CA TYR A 147 44.96 20.77 -19.64
C TYR A 147 43.69 20.89 -20.52
N PRO A 148 42.49 20.62 -19.98
CA PRO A 148 41.27 20.51 -20.78
C PRO A 148 40.94 21.76 -21.59
N TYR A 149 41.34 22.94 -21.09
CA TYR A 149 41.02 24.25 -21.69
C TYR A 149 42.22 24.89 -22.39
N HIS A 150 43.28 24.14 -22.73
CA HIS A 150 44.48 24.69 -23.39
C HIS A 150 44.15 25.44 -24.71
N LYS A 151 43.13 24.99 -25.47
CA LYS A 151 42.68 25.64 -26.72
C LYS A 151 42.08 27.04 -26.50
N SER A 152 41.62 27.35 -25.28
CA SER A 152 41.10 28.68 -24.94
C SER A 152 42.19 29.71 -24.64
N ILE A 153 43.43 29.24 -24.44
CA ILE A 153 44.58 30.07 -24.10
C ILE A 153 45.43 30.26 -25.36
N THR A 154 45.38 31.45 -25.94
CA THR A 154 46.11 31.79 -27.17
C THR A 154 47.42 32.50 -26.87
N LYS A 155 48.39 32.42 -27.80
CA LYS A 155 49.66 33.16 -27.70
C LYS A 155 49.45 34.67 -27.46
N SER A 156 48.47 35.26 -28.13
CA SER A 156 48.10 36.68 -27.96
C SER A 156 47.57 37.00 -26.56
N SER A 157 46.82 36.09 -25.94
CA SER A 157 46.36 36.26 -24.56
C SER A 157 47.49 36.15 -23.53
N LEU A 158 48.51 35.32 -23.80
CA LEU A 158 49.70 35.17 -22.94
C LEU A 158 50.62 36.39 -23.02
N ALA A 159 50.72 37.03 -24.19
CA ALA A 159 51.47 38.28 -24.35
C ALA A 159 50.85 39.44 -23.53
N ALA A 160 49.55 39.37 -23.22
CA ALA A 160 48.80 40.36 -22.46
C ALA A 160 48.10 39.76 -21.24
N VAL A 161 48.85 39.01 -20.42
CA VAL A 161 48.31 38.21 -19.31
C VAL A 161 47.55 39.00 -18.24
N GLY A 162 47.89 40.28 -18.04
CA GLY A 162 47.22 41.20 -17.10
C GLY A 162 45.92 41.83 -17.62
N SER A 163 45.45 41.47 -18.83
CA SER A 163 44.19 41.97 -19.35
C SER A 163 43.00 41.45 -18.52
N ALA A 164 42.14 42.36 -18.05
CA ALA A 164 40.95 42.03 -17.27
C ALA A 164 40.01 41.02 -17.97
N ASN A 165 40.04 40.99 -19.31
CA ASN A 165 39.21 40.11 -20.12
C ASN A 165 39.76 38.70 -20.27
N SER A 166 41.01 38.43 -19.88
CA SER A 166 41.63 37.10 -19.98
C SER A 166 42.23 36.60 -18.67
N TRP A 167 42.44 37.48 -17.68
CA TRP A 167 43.08 37.11 -16.41
C TRP A 167 42.36 35.97 -15.67
N HIS A 168 41.03 35.95 -15.70
CA HIS A 168 40.25 34.87 -15.08
C HIS A 168 40.58 33.47 -15.62
N LEU A 169 40.98 33.36 -16.90
CA LEU A 169 41.41 32.10 -17.51
C LEU A 169 42.78 31.66 -16.98
N PHE A 170 43.70 32.61 -16.81
CA PHE A 170 45.05 32.35 -16.27
C PHE A 170 45.03 32.06 -14.78
N LEU A 171 44.18 32.75 -14.02
CA LEU A 171 43.96 32.47 -12.61
C LEU A 171 43.39 31.07 -12.41
N GLY A 172 42.39 30.69 -13.23
CA GLY A 172 41.88 29.32 -13.26
C GLY A 172 42.95 28.30 -13.65
N LEU A 173 43.84 28.62 -14.59
CA LEU A 173 44.95 27.75 -14.95
C LEU A 173 45.94 27.56 -13.79
N LEU A 174 46.41 28.65 -13.16
CA LEU A 174 47.34 28.58 -12.04
C LEU A 174 46.74 27.82 -10.85
N HIS A 175 45.45 28.04 -10.57
CA HIS A 175 44.73 27.30 -9.54
C HIS A 175 44.68 25.80 -9.84
N TRP A 176 44.42 25.44 -11.10
CA TRP A 176 44.44 24.04 -11.53
C TRP A 176 45.84 23.41 -11.41
N MET A 177 46.89 24.14 -11.79
CA MET A 177 48.27 23.66 -11.65
C MET A 177 48.67 23.50 -10.18
N MET A 178 48.23 24.41 -9.31
CA MET A 178 48.41 24.29 -7.87
C MET A 178 47.74 23.02 -7.33
N GLN A 179 46.48 22.78 -7.70
CA GLN A 179 45.77 21.55 -7.30
C GLN A 179 46.47 20.30 -7.84
N LEU A 180 46.96 20.33 -9.09
CA LEU A 180 47.71 19.23 -9.66
C LEU A 180 49.00 18.97 -8.89
N ALA A 181 49.75 20.01 -8.53
CA ALA A 181 50.96 19.89 -7.72
C ALA A 181 50.65 19.30 -6.33
N GLN A 182 49.59 19.76 -5.66
CA GLN A 182 49.13 19.21 -4.38
C GLN A 182 48.76 17.74 -4.49
N ILE A 183 48.05 17.34 -5.54
CA ILE A 183 47.67 15.93 -5.76
C ILE A 183 48.92 15.06 -5.95
N LEU A 184 49.89 15.51 -6.74
CA LEU A 184 51.14 14.78 -6.96
C LEU A 184 51.95 14.62 -5.67
N GLU A 185 52.04 15.69 -4.87
CA GLU A 185 52.72 15.67 -3.57
C GLU A 185 52.02 14.72 -2.59
N ASN A 186 50.69 14.79 -2.49
CA ASN A 186 49.91 13.91 -1.64
C ASN A 186 50.00 12.43 -2.09
N TYR A 187 50.12 12.18 -3.39
CA TYR A 187 50.35 10.84 -3.93
C TYR A 187 51.72 10.28 -3.53
N GLY A 188 52.76 11.13 -3.59
CA GLY A 188 54.10 10.79 -3.09
C GLY A 188 54.17 10.63 -1.57
N ALA A 189 53.30 11.30 -0.83
CA ALA A 189 53.22 11.24 0.64
C ALA A 189 52.25 10.16 1.17
N ASN A 190 51.66 9.35 0.30
CA ASN A 190 50.79 8.22 0.64
C ASN A 190 49.45 8.58 1.32
N LEU A 191 48.98 9.82 1.16
CA LEU A 191 47.76 10.31 1.81
C LEU A 191 46.45 9.74 1.22
N TYR A 192 46.53 9.02 0.10
CA TYR A 192 45.36 8.44 -0.58
C TYR A 192 45.18 6.93 -0.31
N ASP A 193 46.05 6.31 0.48
CA ASP A 193 46.03 4.86 0.71
C ASP A 193 44.77 4.40 1.47
N ASP A 194 44.31 5.20 2.44
CA ASP A 194 43.05 4.96 3.15
C ASP A 194 41.85 5.05 2.20
N ALA A 195 41.85 6.04 1.30
CA ALA A 195 40.79 6.21 0.30
C ALA A 195 40.77 5.07 -0.74
N CYS A 196 41.94 4.51 -1.09
CA CYS A 196 42.03 3.31 -1.93
C CYS A 196 41.45 2.08 -1.21
N THR A 197 41.76 1.95 0.08
CA THR A 197 41.26 0.86 0.93
C THR A 197 39.74 0.91 1.08
N GLU A 198 39.15 2.10 1.24
CA GLU A 198 37.69 2.28 1.27
C GLU A 198 36.99 1.84 -0.04
N VAL A 199 37.68 1.95 -1.18
CA VAL A 199 37.18 1.49 -2.49
C VAL A 199 37.44 -0.01 -2.71
N GLY A 200 38.06 -0.69 -1.74
CA GLY A 200 38.36 -2.12 -1.78
C GLY A 200 39.63 -2.47 -2.55
N VAL A 201 40.52 -1.50 -2.76
CA VAL A 201 41.83 -1.73 -3.39
C VAL A 201 42.91 -1.52 -2.33
N ASP A 202 43.45 -2.62 -1.83
CA ASP A 202 44.58 -2.59 -0.91
C ASP A 202 45.89 -2.38 -1.69
N VAL A 203 46.46 -1.18 -1.56
CA VAL A 203 47.74 -0.79 -2.17
C VAL A 203 48.92 -0.91 -1.20
N SER A 204 48.67 -1.29 0.05
CA SER A 204 49.67 -1.27 1.13
C SER A 204 50.79 -2.28 0.86
N GLY A 205 50.44 -3.51 0.46
CA GLY A 205 51.40 -4.56 0.12
C GLY A 205 52.26 -4.19 -1.09
N ASP A 206 51.63 -3.72 -2.17
CA ASP A 206 52.33 -3.27 -3.38
C ASP A 206 53.32 -2.15 -3.06
N ARG A 207 52.93 -1.18 -2.20
CA ARG A 207 53.81 -0.09 -1.78
C ARG A 207 55.06 -0.59 -1.08
N ILE A 208 54.92 -1.52 -0.13
CA ILE A 208 56.03 -2.12 0.62
C ILE A 208 56.98 -2.83 -0.36
N ILE A 209 56.43 -3.59 -1.31
CA ILE A 209 57.22 -4.29 -2.34
C ILE A 209 57.92 -3.32 -3.27
N PHE A 210 57.25 -2.27 -3.75
CA PHE A 210 57.86 -1.29 -4.65
C PHE A 210 58.92 -0.45 -3.96
N ASP A 211 58.77 -0.12 -2.68
CA ASP A 211 59.79 0.58 -1.90
C ASP A 211 61.02 -0.29 -1.69
N PHE A 212 60.83 -1.58 -1.36
CA PHE A 212 61.88 -2.59 -1.34
C PHE A 212 62.59 -2.67 -2.70
N LEU A 213 61.86 -2.93 -3.78
CA LEU A 213 62.43 -3.04 -5.12
C LEU A 213 63.18 -1.77 -5.52
N SER A 214 62.64 -0.58 -5.22
CA SER A 214 63.27 0.69 -5.61
C SER A 214 64.56 0.97 -4.85
N LYS A 215 64.63 0.63 -3.56
CA LYS A 215 65.82 0.82 -2.72
C LYS A 215 66.87 -0.27 -3.00
N ALA A 216 66.44 -1.53 -3.00
CA ALA A 216 67.28 -2.68 -3.29
C ALA A 216 67.89 -2.59 -4.69
N TYR A 217 67.11 -2.23 -5.71
CA TYR A 217 67.60 -2.07 -7.08
C TYR A 217 68.58 -0.90 -7.22
N ARG A 218 68.38 0.20 -6.48
CA ARG A 218 69.31 1.33 -6.48
C ARG A 218 70.66 0.94 -5.89
N ASP A 219 70.65 0.22 -4.76
CA ASP A 219 71.88 -0.21 -4.09
C ASP A 219 72.57 -1.31 -4.90
N TRP A 220 71.79 -2.18 -5.56
CA TRP A 220 72.30 -3.16 -6.52
C TRP A 220 72.96 -2.48 -7.74
N LEU A 221 72.36 -1.42 -8.30
CA LEU A 221 72.96 -0.66 -9.42
C LEU A 221 74.26 0.08 -9.04
N LEU A 222 74.48 0.33 -7.75
CA LEU A 222 75.71 0.94 -7.23
C LEU A 222 76.79 -0.10 -6.92
N MET A 223 76.50 -1.40 -7.09
CA MET A 223 77.48 -2.47 -6.97
C MET A 223 78.49 -2.44 -8.13
N ASP A 224 79.65 -3.03 -7.88
CA ASP A 224 80.66 -3.24 -8.91
C ASP A 224 80.23 -4.37 -9.87
N GLU A 225 80.65 -4.32 -11.14
CA GLU A 225 80.29 -5.36 -12.13
C GLU A 225 80.87 -6.75 -11.74
N ASP A 226 81.92 -6.76 -10.92
CA ASP A 226 82.59 -7.96 -10.41
C ASP A 226 82.05 -8.47 -9.05
N ALA A 227 80.93 -7.91 -8.54
CA ALA A 227 80.35 -8.34 -7.27
C ALA A 227 79.84 -9.79 -7.32
N ASN A 228 80.31 -10.63 -6.41
CA ASN A 228 79.87 -12.02 -6.29
C ASN A 228 78.46 -12.11 -5.66
N ASP A 229 77.86 -13.30 -5.71
CA ASP A 229 76.52 -13.54 -5.17
C ASP A 229 76.43 -13.28 -3.65
N ASP A 230 77.50 -13.57 -2.89
CA ASP A 230 77.53 -13.33 -1.43
C ASP A 230 77.50 -11.83 -1.07
N ASP A 231 78.14 -11.00 -1.89
CA ASP A 231 78.14 -9.53 -1.75
C ASP A 231 76.77 -8.94 -2.10
N GLN A 232 76.09 -9.51 -3.11
CA GLN A 232 74.71 -9.14 -3.45
C GLN A 232 73.75 -9.48 -2.29
N ASP A 233 73.82 -10.70 -1.75
CA ASP A 233 72.98 -11.13 -0.63
C ASP A 233 73.18 -10.24 0.60
N ARG A 234 74.43 -9.84 0.88
CA ARG A 234 74.75 -8.97 2.01
C ARG A 234 74.16 -7.57 1.87
N VAL A 235 74.13 -7.02 0.67
CA VAL A 235 73.54 -5.69 0.39
C VAL A 235 72.02 -5.75 0.39
N LEU A 236 71.43 -6.86 -0.06
CA LEU A 236 69.98 -7.07 -0.10
C LEU A 236 69.38 -7.42 1.27
N ALA A 237 70.11 -8.12 2.14
CA ALA A 237 69.66 -8.52 3.47
C ALA A 237 68.98 -7.40 4.31
N PRO A 238 69.55 -6.19 4.48
CA PRO A 238 68.91 -5.13 5.25
C PRO A 238 67.60 -4.62 4.62
N HIS A 239 67.48 -4.68 3.28
CA HIS A 239 66.24 -4.31 2.58
C HIS A 239 65.16 -5.38 2.78
N ILE A 240 65.54 -6.65 2.78
CA ILE A 240 64.63 -7.78 3.05
C ILE A 240 64.10 -7.69 4.50
N ASP A 241 64.98 -7.43 5.46
CA ASP A 241 64.60 -7.27 6.88
C ASP A 241 63.67 -6.07 7.08
N ALA A 242 63.94 -4.95 6.41
CA ALA A 242 63.07 -3.78 6.44
C ALA A 242 61.69 -4.08 5.86
N MET A 243 61.64 -4.75 4.70
CA MET A 243 60.39 -5.19 4.07
C MET A 243 59.59 -6.12 4.97
N ALA A 244 60.24 -7.10 5.60
CA ALA A 244 59.59 -8.04 6.53
C ALA A 244 58.97 -7.31 7.72
N LYS A 245 59.69 -6.34 8.30
CA LYS A 245 59.19 -5.51 9.40
C LYS A 245 57.99 -4.66 8.99
N ASP A 246 58.01 -4.08 7.79
CA ASP A 246 56.89 -3.26 7.30
C ASP A 246 55.65 -4.13 7.03
N PHE A 247 55.83 -5.35 6.53
CA PHE A 247 54.75 -6.35 6.44
C PHE A 247 54.21 -6.77 7.81
N GLU A 248 55.06 -6.97 8.81
CA GLU A 248 54.62 -7.28 10.18
C GLU A 248 53.78 -6.14 10.77
N ILE A 249 54.17 -4.88 10.56
CA ILE A 249 53.41 -3.72 11.02
C ILE A 249 52.06 -3.62 10.30
N SER A 250 52.03 -3.86 8.99
CA SER A 250 50.78 -3.89 8.22
C SER A 250 49.86 -5.02 8.69
N ASN A 251 50.41 -6.23 8.84
CA ASN A 251 49.70 -7.40 9.33
C ASN A 251 49.14 -7.22 10.75
N ALA A 252 49.85 -6.51 11.62
CA ALA A 252 49.37 -6.20 12.97
C ALA A 252 48.04 -5.42 12.96
N ARG A 253 47.85 -4.52 11.99
CA ARG A 253 46.58 -3.78 11.85
C ARG A 253 45.43 -4.71 11.49
N TYR A 254 45.65 -5.65 10.56
CA TYR A 254 44.64 -6.64 10.21
C TYR A 254 44.34 -7.60 11.36
N LEU A 255 45.32 -7.93 12.19
CA LEU A 255 45.12 -8.74 13.39
C LEU A 255 44.26 -8.00 14.43
N ASP A 256 44.51 -6.70 14.65
CA ASP A 256 43.69 -5.87 15.54
C ASP A 256 42.24 -5.76 15.02
N GLU A 257 42.07 -5.56 13.71
CA GLU A 257 40.74 -5.52 13.07
C GLU A 257 40.01 -6.86 13.21
N LEU A 258 40.69 -7.98 13.00
CA LEU A 258 40.15 -9.32 13.17
C LEU A 258 39.70 -9.53 14.63
N GLN A 259 40.49 -9.11 15.60
CA GLN A 259 40.14 -9.21 17.03
C GLN A 259 38.89 -8.39 17.37
N ILE A 260 38.77 -7.16 16.83
CA ILE A 260 37.58 -6.33 16.99
C ILE A 260 36.36 -7.06 16.41
N LEU A 261 36.48 -7.54 15.18
CA LEU A 261 35.38 -8.22 14.49
C LEU A 261 34.96 -9.52 15.17
N GLU A 262 35.90 -10.28 15.72
CA GLU A 262 35.62 -11.48 16.52
C GLU A 262 34.87 -11.12 17.81
N SER A 263 35.26 -10.04 18.49
CA SER A 263 34.57 -9.57 19.70
C SER A 263 33.14 -9.12 19.40
N GLU A 264 32.91 -8.47 18.24
CA GLU A 264 31.58 -8.08 17.78
C GLU A 264 30.74 -9.29 17.40
N TYR A 265 31.32 -10.26 16.69
CA TYR A 265 30.66 -11.53 16.38
C TYR A 265 30.19 -12.23 17.65
N GLN A 266 31.04 -12.32 18.67
CA GLN A 266 30.68 -12.92 19.96
C GLN A 266 29.57 -12.12 20.67
N ARG A 267 29.59 -10.78 20.59
CA ARG A 267 28.52 -9.92 21.14
C ARG A 267 27.19 -10.18 20.44
N LEU A 268 27.17 -10.15 19.10
CA LEU A 268 25.97 -10.40 18.31
C LEU A 268 25.44 -11.81 18.55
N GLN A 269 26.31 -12.81 18.65
CA GLN A 269 25.90 -14.19 18.92
C GLN A 269 25.25 -14.33 20.31
N LYS A 270 25.73 -13.58 21.31
CA LYS A 270 25.06 -13.51 22.63
C LYS A 270 23.70 -12.83 22.53
N GLU A 271 23.60 -11.73 21.79
CA GLU A 271 22.33 -11.02 21.56
C GLU A 271 21.29 -11.90 20.87
N ILE A 272 21.69 -12.65 19.84
CA ILE A 272 20.83 -13.62 19.16
C ILE A 272 20.31 -14.66 20.15
N LYS A 273 21.18 -15.25 20.99
CA LYS A 273 20.73 -16.23 22.01
C LYS A 273 19.75 -15.64 23.02
N VAL A 274 19.93 -14.38 23.41
CA VAL A 274 18.99 -13.68 24.29
C VAL A 274 17.65 -13.47 23.59
N LEU A 275 17.67 -13.06 22.32
CA LEU A 275 16.46 -12.86 21.52
C LEU A 275 15.72 -14.18 21.26
N GLU A 276 16.43 -15.26 20.94
CA GLU A 276 15.86 -16.61 20.81
C GLU A 276 15.17 -17.05 22.10
N LYS A 277 15.79 -16.79 23.26
CA LYS A 277 15.16 -17.05 24.57
C LYS A 277 13.91 -16.19 24.78
N SER A 278 13.92 -14.92 24.38
CA SER A 278 12.73 -14.05 24.43
C SER A 278 11.64 -14.48 23.43
N GLY A 279 11.99 -15.24 22.38
CA GLY A 279 11.01 -15.88 21.50
C GLY A 279 10.07 -16.85 22.24
N SER A 280 10.52 -17.47 23.33
CA SER A 280 9.67 -18.29 24.19
C SER A 280 8.66 -17.47 25.01
N ASP A 281 9.01 -16.21 25.34
CA ASP A 281 8.07 -15.26 25.94
C ASP A 281 7.01 -14.83 24.92
N LEU A 282 7.36 -14.71 23.64
CA LEU A 282 6.42 -14.40 22.55
C LEU A 282 5.33 -15.47 22.41
N VAL A 283 5.68 -16.75 22.48
CA VAL A 283 4.69 -17.85 22.47
C VAL A 283 3.78 -17.80 23.70
N THR A 284 4.34 -17.45 24.86
CA THR A 284 3.56 -17.28 26.10
C THR A 284 2.62 -16.08 26.00
N LEU A 285 3.07 -14.99 25.40
CA LEU A 285 2.29 -13.79 25.17
C LEU A 285 1.16 -14.02 24.15
N ASP A 286 1.42 -14.76 23.08
CA ASP A 286 0.41 -15.15 22.09
C ASP A 286 -0.67 -16.05 22.70
N ARG A 287 -0.26 -17.01 23.55
CA ARG A 287 -1.19 -17.83 24.34
C ARG A 287 -2.06 -16.97 25.26
N ASN A 288 -1.45 -16.01 25.96
CA ASN A 288 -2.19 -15.10 26.84
C ASN A 288 -3.13 -14.18 26.05
N PHE A 289 -2.69 -13.69 24.89
CA PHE A 289 -3.51 -12.89 23.99
C PHE A 289 -4.75 -13.67 23.54
N LYS A 290 -4.56 -14.91 23.09
CA LYS A 290 -5.66 -15.79 22.68
C LYS A 290 -6.65 -16.08 23.82
N ILE A 291 -6.15 -16.32 25.03
CA ILE A 291 -7.00 -16.49 26.22
C ILE A 291 -7.81 -15.22 26.50
N MET A 292 -7.17 -14.04 26.45
CA MET A 292 -7.85 -12.76 26.67
C MET A 292 -8.90 -12.46 25.59
N GLU A 293 -8.64 -12.85 24.34
CA GLU A 293 -9.59 -12.68 23.24
C GLU A 293 -10.80 -13.61 23.38
N GLU A 294 -10.58 -14.88 23.76
CA GLU A 294 -11.66 -15.80 24.11
C GLU A 294 -12.50 -15.30 25.29
N ASP A 295 -11.86 -14.76 26.33
CA ASP A 295 -12.55 -14.22 27.50
C ASP A 295 -13.31 -12.93 27.17
N LYS A 296 -12.77 -12.06 26.29
CA LYS A 296 -13.49 -10.89 25.79
C LYS A 296 -14.80 -11.29 25.10
N VAL A 297 -14.77 -12.28 24.22
CA VAL A 297 -15.99 -12.77 23.55
C VAL A 297 -16.99 -13.32 24.58
N LYS A 298 -16.54 -14.10 25.57
CA LYS A 298 -17.42 -14.59 26.64
C LYS A 298 -18.05 -13.45 27.45
N PHE A 299 -17.31 -12.37 27.71
CA PHE A 299 -17.82 -11.21 28.41
C PHE A 299 -18.83 -10.42 27.55
N GLU A 300 -18.57 -10.23 26.27
CA GLU A 300 -19.52 -9.60 25.34
C GLU A 300 -20.82 -10.42 25.22
N GLU A 301 -20.73 -11.75 25.12
CA GLU A 301 -21.90 -12.64 25.15
C GLU A 301 -22.65 -12.60 26.48
N PHE A 302 -21.94 -12.49 27.60
CA PHE A 302 -22.55 -12.33 28.91
C PHE A 302 -23.26 -10.99 29.05
N GLU A 303 -22.62 -9.89 28.62
CA GLU A 303 -23.16 -8.55 28.63
C GLU A 303 -24.41 -8.46 27.74
N ASN A 304 -24.35 -9.01 26.51
CA ASN A 304 -25.52 -9.10 25.64
C ASN A 304 -26.67 -9.89 26.28
N ARG A 305 -26.38 -11.01 26.95
CA ARG A 305 -27.40 -11.77 27.69
C ARG A 305 -27.99 -10.99 28.86
N MET A 306 -27.19 -10.20 29.57
CA MET A 306 -27.67 -9.36 30.66
C MET A 306 -28.49 -8.18 30.14
N ASN A 307 -28.06 -7.52 29.07
CA ASN A 307 -28.79 -6.43 28.44
C ASN A 307 -30.15 -6.91 27.90
N GLN A 308 -30.20 -8.05 27.21
CA GLN A 308 -31.48 -8.64 26.78
C GLN A 308 -32.40 -8.98 27.96
N LYS A 309 -31.86 -9.41 29.10
CA LYS A 309 -32.68 -9.60 30.31
C LYS A 309 -33.16 -8.27 30.87
N SER A 310 -32.30 -7.26 30.93
CA SER A 310 -32.64 -5.91 31.38
C SER A 310 -33.76 -5.33 30.53
N GLU A 311 -33.63 -5.35 29.20
CA GLU A 311 -34.66 -4.90 28.26
C GLU A 311 -36.00 -5.63 28.44
N LYS A 312 -35.96 -6.96 28.64
CA LYS A 312 -37.19 -7.74 28.93
C LYS A 312 -37.86 -7.31 30.23
N TYR A 313 -37.08 -7.09 31.29
CA TYR A 313 -37.63 -6.64 32.56
C TYR A 313 -38.13 -5.19 32.48
N GLU A 314 -37.43 -4.31 31.76
CA GLU A 314 -37.81 -2.92 31.57
C GLU A 314 -39.10 -2.80 30.73
N ALA A 315 -39.21 -3.55 29.63
CA ALA A 315 -40.45 -3.67 28.87
C ALA A 315 -41.60 -4.24 29.70
N ARG A 316 -41.32 -5.22 30.58
CA ARG A 316 -42.33 -5.77 31.49
C ARG A 316 -42.77 -4.76 32.55
N VAL A 317 -41.85 -3.96 33.07
CA VAL A 317 -42.14 -2.88 34.03
C VAL A 317 -42.99 -1.81 33.36
N GLN A 318 -42.66 -1.39 32.13
CA GLN A 318 -43.47 -0.43 31.37
C GLN A 318 -44.88 -0.96 31.13
N PHE A 319 -45.02 -2.20 30.65
CA PHE A 319 -46.34 -2.82 30.45
C PHE A 319 -47.17 -2.88 31.74
N LEU A 320 -46.54 -3.25 32.86
CA LEU A 320 -47.23 -3.28 34.15
C LEU A 320 -47.62 -1.88 34.63
N GLN A 321 -46.80 -0.87 34.37
CA GLN A 321 -47.10 0.53 34.69
C GLN A 321 -48.28 1.04 33.88
N GLU A 322 -48.33 0.76 32.57
CA GLU A 322 -49.47 1.14 31.71
C GLU A 322 -50.78 0.49 32.17
N GLU A 323 -50.74 -0.79 32.57
CA GLU A 323 -51.93 -1.47 33.10
C GLU A 323 -52.37 -0.89 34.45
N ILE A 324 -51.42 -0.52 35.32
CA ILE A 324 -51.72 0.18 36.57
C ILE A 324 -52.39 1.52 36.28
N ASP A 325 -51.84 2.32 35.36
CA ASP A 325 -52.37 3.63 35.01
C ASP A 325 -53.79 3.53 34.44
N LYS A 326 -54.05 2.50 33.61
CA LYS A 326 -55.39 2.20 33.08
C LYS A 326 -56.39 1.85 34.20
N VAL A 327 -55.99 0.98 35.13
CA VAL A 327 -56.84 0.60 36.28
C VAL A 327 -57.11 1.81 37.18
N ILE A 328 -56.14 2.70 37.37
CA ILE A 328 -56.34 3.96 38.10
C ILE A 328 -57.39 4.83 37.41
N LEU A 329 -57.31 4.95 36.08
CA LEU A 329 -58.27 5.73 35.28
C LEU A 329 -59.70 5.16 35.38
N GLU A 330 -59.85 3.84 35.22
CA GLU A 330 -61.15 3.15 35.39
C GLU A 330 -61.71 3.34 36.81
N TRP A 331 -60.84 3.33 37.83
CA TRP A 331 -61.23 3.57 39.21
C TRP A 331 -61.68 5.03 39.43
N GLU A 332 -60.99 6.00 38.85
CA GLU A 332 -61.36 7.42 38.92
C GLU A 332 -62.72 7.67 38.28
N ASP A 333 -62.98 7.11 37.09
CA ASP A 333 -64.26 7.22 36.38
C ASP A 333 -65.40 6.60 37.20
N ALA A 334 -65.22 5.36 37.67
CA ALA A 334 -66.23 4.68 38.49
C ALA A 334 -66.50 5.41 39.81
N ASN A 335 -65.47 6.01 40.42
CA ASN A 335 -65.64 6.80 41.64
C ASN A 335 -66.35 8.14 41.36
N SER A 336 -66.12 8.76 40.20
CA SER A 336 -66.85 9.94 39.74
C SER A 336 -68.33 9.64 39.50
N GLU A 337 -68.65 8.55 38.79
CA GLU A 337 -70.03 8.09 38.60
C GLU A 337 -70.73 7.80 39.93
N ARG A 338 -70.05 7.09 40.84
CA ARG A 338 -70.56 6.84 42.19
C ARG A 338 -70.85 8.15 42.93
N GLY A 339 -69.97 9.15 42.82
CA GLY A 339 -70.16 10.48 43.40
C GLY A 339 -71.38 11.21 42.81
N GLN A 340 -71.54 11.19 41.49
CA GLN A 340 -72.67 11.80 40.79
C GLN A 340 -74.00 11.14 41.17
N LEU A 341 -74.04 9.81 41.26
CA LEU A 341 -75.24 9.07 41.70
C LEU A 341 -75.59 9.36 43.15
N GLN A 342 -74.59 9.43 44.04
CA GLN A 342 -74.82 9.79 45.44
C GLN A 342 -75.37 11.21 45.56
N GLN A 343 -74.80 12.16 44.80
CA GLN A 343 -75.30 13.54 44.76
C GLN A 343 -76.73 13.62 44.23
N ALA A 344 -77.07 12.87 43.16
CA ALA A 344 -78.43 12.81 42.63
C ALA A 344 -79.43 12.21 43.63
N VAL A 345 -79.00 11.26 44.46
CA VAL A 345 -79.84 10.67 45.53
C VAL A 345 -80.02 11.66 46.69
N ASP A 346 -78.97 12.38 47.07
CA ASP A 346 -79.01 13.39 48.13
C ASP A 346 -79.86 14.62 47.69
N ASP A 347 -79.76 15.04 46.42
CA ASP A 347 -80.56 16.11 45.80
C ASP A 347 -82.05 15.75 45.70
N GLN A 348 -82.37 14.46 45.58
CA GLN A 348 -83.76 13.98 45.55
C GLN A 348 -84.45 14.02 46.93
N GLY A 349 -83.70 14.20 48.03
CA GLY A 349 -84.26 14.58 49.33
C GLY A 349 -85.40 13.70 49.85
N ILE A 350 -85.37 12.38 49.57
CA ILE A 350 -86.45 11.46 49.92
C ILE A 350 -86.15 10.85 51.30
N SER A 351 -86.98 11.17 52.30
CA SER A 351 -86.85 10.60 53.63
C SER A 351 -87.25 9.12 53.65
N LYS A 352 -86.55 8.32 54.46
CA LYS A 352 -86.81 6.88 54.66
C LYS A 352 -88.26 6.59 55.08
N THR A 353 -88.93 7.53 55.75
CA THR A 353 -90.36 7.46 56.11
C THR A 353 -91.31 7.68 54.94
N ASP A 354 -90.93 8.46 53.91
CA ASP A 354 -91.74 8.63 52.70
C ASP A 354 -91.60 7.43 51.76
N ILE A 355 -90.44 6.75 51.77
CA ILE A 355 -90.25 5.46 51.10
C ILE A 355 -91.18 4.41 51.72
N ASP A 356 -91.27 4.32 53.05
CA ASP A 356 -92.17 3.37 53.72
C ASP A 356 -93.66 3.71 53.53
N ARG A 357 -94.02 5.00 53.50
CA ARG A 357 -95.40 5.45 53.24
C ARG A 357 -95.83 5.19 51.81
N MET A 358 -94.97 5.48 50.83
CA MET A 358 -95.19 5.11 49.42
C MET A 358 -95.24 3.59 49.24
N THR A 359 -94.43 2.83 49.97
CA THR A 359 -94.44 1.35 49.88
C THR A 359 -95.73 0.76 50.45
N SER A 360 -96.27 1.32 51.53
CA SER A 360 -97.55 0.87 52.13
C SER A 360 -98.80 1.24 51.32
N GLU A 361 -98.86 2.45 50.73
CA GLU A 361 -99.94 2.81 49.79
C GLU A 361 -99.83 1.99 48.50
N ARG A 362 -98.61 1.75 48.02
CA ARG A 362 -98.35 0.87 46.89
C ARG A 362 -98.83 -0.54 47.20
N GLU A 363 -98.57 -1.11 48.37
CA GLU A 363 -99.03 -2.47 48.74
C GLU A 363 -100.56 -2.60 48.89
N ARG A 364 -101.25 -1.54 49.33
CA ARG A 364 -102.73 -1.52 49.43
C ARG A 364 -103.40 -1.39 48.06
N LEU A 365 -102.85 -0.54 47.19
CA LEU A 365 -103.29 -0.41 45.80
C LEU A 365 -102.93 -1.67 45.01
N GLN A 366 -101.80 -2.31 45.30
CA GLN A 366 -101.38 -3.59 44.73
C GLN A 366 -102.43 -4.68 45.00
N LYS A 367 -102.94 -4.80 46.24
CA LYS A 367 -103.96 -5.81 46.60
C LYS A 367 -105.34 -5.61 45.96
N GLY A 368 -105.72 -4.36 45.66
CA GLY A 368 -106.97 -4.04 44.95
C GLY A 368 -106.87 -4.20 43.43
N ILE A 369 -105.71 -3.84 42.87
CA ILE A 369 -105.34 -4.08 41.47
C ILE A 369 -105.19 -5.58 41.22
N GLU A 370 -104.69 -6.35 42.18
CA GLU A 370 -104.63 -7.81 42.11
C GLU A 370 -106.01 -8.44 42.00
N LEU A 371 -107.00 -8.04 42.80
CA LEU A 371 -108.32 -8.71 42.81
C LEU A 371 -109.24 -8.35 41.62
N MET A 372 -109.12 -7.14 41.05
CA MET A 372 -109.92 -6.72 39.90
C MET A 372 -109.21 -7.03 38.57
N GLY A 373 -107.88 -6.94 38.56
CA GLY A 373 -107.02 -7.51 37.51
C GLY A 373 -107.30 -9.00 37.37
N GLN A 374 -107.40 -9.73 38.48
CA GLN A 374 -107.74 -11.15 38.47
C GLN A 374 -109.07 -11.53 37.80
N LYS A 375 -110.03 -10.63 37.55
CA LYS A 375 -111.33 -10.99 36.92
C LYS A 375 -111.55 -10.46 35.50
N ILE A 376 -110.89 -9.36 35.13
CA ILE A 376 -110.93 -8.81 33.76
C ILE A 376 -109.81 -9.41 32.89
N ASP A 377 -108.65 -9.68 33.50
CA ASP A 377 -107.63 -10.55 32.89
C ASP A 377 -108.15 -11.97 32.71
N GLU A 378 -109.25 -12.32 33.35
CA GLU A 378 -109.77 -13.68 33.28
C GLU A 378 -110.74 -13.92 32.11
N SER A 379 -111.19 -12.89 31.39
CA SER A 379 -112.28 -13.08 30.41
C SER A 379 -112.14 -12.34 29.07
N LYS A 380 -111.72 -11.07 29.03
CA LYS A 380 -111.48 -10.39 27.73
C LYS A 380 -110.18 -10.81 27.07
N ARG A 381 -109.22 -11.12 27.90
CA ARG A 381 -107.98 -11.79 27.53
C ARG A 381 -108.19 -13.26 27.11
N LYS A 382 -109.42 -13.77 27.02
CA LYS A 382 -109.67 -15.19 26.66
C LYS A 382 -110.38 -15.43 25.32
N LEU A 383 -110.87 -14.40 24.61
CA LEU A 383 -111.71 -14.68 23.43
C LEU A 383 -111.41 -13.81 22.20
N ALA A 384 -111.32 -12.49 22.36
CA ALA A 384 -110.94 -11.61 21.25
C ALA A 384 -109.48 -11.82 20.82
N GLU A 385 -108.65 -12.26 21.76
CA GLU A 385 -107.30 -12.74 21.47
C GLU A 385 -107.27 -14.07 20.73
N LYS A 386 -108.37 -14.82 20.56
CA LYS A 386 -108.32 -16.23 20.12
C LYS A 386 -108.78 -16.55 18.69
N GLU A 387 -109.59 -15.73 18.02
CA GLU A 387 -110.11 -16.07 16.67
C GLU A 387 -109.41 -15.30 15.54
N VAL A 388 -109.31 -13.99 15.69
CA VAL A 388 -108.48 -13.18 14.78
C VAL A 388 -107.00 -13.60 14.92
N GLU A 389 -106.65 -14.28 16.05
CA GLU A 389 -105.42 -15.05 16.29
C GLU A 389 -105.10 -16.06 15.21
N ALA A 390 -106.05 -16.62 14.48
CA ALA A 390 -105.68 -17.76 13.66
C ALA A 390 -105.80 -17.52 12.15
N ASP A 391 -106.63 -16.58 11.69
CA ASP A 391 -106.94 -16.46 10.26
C ASP A 391 -105.86 -15.73 9.48
N LYS A 392 -105.51 -14.54 9.98
CA LYS A 392 -104.44 -13.74 9.38
C LYS A 392 -103.08 -14.45 9.49
N LYS A 393 -102.93 -15.34 10.47
CA LYS A 393 -101.71 -16.13 10.68
C LYS A 393 -101.63 -17.34 9.77
N LEU A 394 -102.75 -17.90 9.33
CA LEU A 394 -102.75 -19.05 8.41
C LEU A 394 -102.28 -18.65 7.01
N GLU A 395 -102.81 -17.56 6.47
CA GLU A 395 -102.52 -17.09 5.11
C GLU A 395 -101.07 -16.57 4.95
N GLU A 396 -100.53 -15.96 6.00
CA GLU A 396 -99.10 -15.59 6.07
C GLU A 396 -98.21 -16.84 6.09
N LEU A 397 -98.63 -17.93 6.75
CA LEU A 397 -97.82 -19.14 6.90
C LEU A 397 -97.64 -19.89 5.58
N GLU A 398 -98.68 -19.99 4.76
CA GLU A 398 -98.66 -20.67 3.46
C GLU A 398 -97.63 -20.07 2.49
N GLN A 399 -97.58 -18.74 2.41
CA GLN A 399 -96.62 -18.07 1.55
C GLN A 399 -95.17 -18.13 2.05
N LEU A 400 -94.96 -18.29 3.37
CA LEU A 400 -93.61 -18.42 3.95
C LEU A 400 -93.02 -19.81 3.73
N VAL A 401 -93.83 -20.86 3.73
CA VAL A 401 -93.36 -22.25 3.56
C VAL A 401 -92.79 -22.49 2.16
N ASP A 402 -93.49 -22.04 1.10
CA ASP A 402 -93.03 -22.21 -0.29
C ASP A 402 -91.69 -21.50 -0.56
N LYS A 403 -91.52 -20.31 0.01
CA LYS A 403 -90.27 -19.54 -0.09
C LYS A 403 -89.12 -20.20 0.66
N TYR A 404 -89.39 -20.76 1.85
CA TYR A 404 -88.38 -21.41 2.66
C TYR A 404 -87.80 -22.67 1.99
N ASN A 405 -88.64 -23.56 1.47
CA ASN A 405 -88.18 -24.83 0.89
C ASN A 405 -87.28 -24.60 -0.32
N SER A 406 -87.65 -23.63 -1.17
CA SER A 406 -86.88 -23.23 -2.33
C SER A 406 -85.46 -22.73 -1.97
N LEU A 407 -85.34 -21.95 -0.88
CA LEU A 407 -84.05 -21.46 -0.36
C LEU A 407 -83.22 -22.56 0.30
N GLY A 408 -83.86 -23.52 0.98
CA GLY A 408 -83.19 -24.65 1.64
C GLY A 408 -82.44 -25.57 0.67
N TYR A 409 -82.96 -25.78 -0.54
CA TYR A 409 -82.30 -26.56 -1.60
C TYR A 409 -81.01 -25.89 -2.13
N GLN A 410 -80.96 -24.55 -2.20
CA GLN A 410 -79.79 -23.82 -2.69
C GLN A 410 -78.64 -23.74 -1.67
N ILE A 411 -78.97 -23.69 -0.37
CA ILE A 411 -78.00 -23.55 0.73
C ILE A 411 -77.42 -24.92 1.16
N GLY A 412 -77.93 -26.02 0.60
CA GLY A 412 -77.47 -27.37 0.90
C GLY A 412 -77.89 -27.84 2.30
N LEU A 413 -79.16 -27.61 2.66
CA LEU A 413 -79.74 -28.02 3.94
C LEU A 413 -80.80 -29.14 3.80
N ILE A 414 -81.41 -29.31 2.62
CA ILE A 414 -82.41 -30.34 2.29
C ILE A 414 -81.91 -31.08 1.03
N PRO A 415 -81.81 -32.42 0.97
CA PRO A 415 -82.22 -33.46 1.93
C PRO A 415 -81.19 -33.78 3.02
N THR A 416 -81.54 -34.64 3.98
CA THR A 416 -80.83 -34.98 5.25
C THR A 416 -79.34 -35.34 5.17
N SER A 417 -78.76 -35.58 3.98
CA SER A 417 -77.34 -35.97 3.79
C SER A 417 -76.39 -34.79 3.47
N ALA A 418 -76.89 -33.55 3.47
CA ALA A 418 -76.11 -32.39 3.03
C ALA A 418 -75.12 -31.90 4.12
N PRO A 419 -73.95 -31.32 3.76
CA PRO A 419 -72.82 -31.05 4.67
C PRO A 419 -73.15 -30.06 5.80
N ASN A 420 -74.13 -29.18 5.59
CA ASN A 420 -74.60 -28.23 6.60
C ASN A 420 -75.80 -28.77 7.39
N ALA A 421 -76.36 -29.92 7.04
CA ALA A 421 -77.60 -30.47 7.60
C ALA A 421 -77.39 -31.42 8.79
N LYS A 422 -76.17 -31.93 9.00
CA LYS A 422 -75.81 -32.79 10.15
C LYS A 422 -76.82 -33.92 10.47
N GLY A 423 -77.46 -34.50 9.45
CA GLY A 423 -78.36 -35.66 9.58
C GLY A 423 -79.84 -35.35 9.87
N GLU A 424 -80.27 -34.08 9.88
CA GLU A 424 -81.64 -33.67 10.22
C GLU A 424 -82.45 -33.24 8.98
N ASN A 425 -83.78 -33.36 9.01
CA ASN A 425 -84.68 -33.07 7.86
C ASN A 425 -85.27 -31.66 7.97
N TYR A 426 -85.15 -30.86 6.92
CA TYR A 426 -85.46 -29.44 6.94
C TYR A 426 -86.61 -29.02 5.99
N GLU A 427 -87.39 -29.90 5.36
CA GLU A 427 -88.49 -29.58 4.42
C GLU A 427 -89.88 -29.28 5.06
N LEU A 428 -90.63 -28.26 4.60
CA LEU A 428 -91.89 -27.80 5.22
C LEU A 428 -93.17 -27.97 4.39
N GLN A 429 -94.28 -28.41 5.01
CA GLN A 429 -95.60 -28.61 4.37
C GLN A 429 -96.77 -28.28 5.33
N ILE A 430 -97.93 -27.78 4.83
CA ILE A 430 -99.10 -27.33 5.62
C ILE A 430 -100.37 -28.19 5.39
N VAL A 431 -101.20 -28.45 6.41
CA VAL A 431 -102.40 -29.33 6.33
C VAL A 431 -103.68 -28.67 6.92
N VAL A 432 -104.65 -28.21 6.08
CA VAL A 432 -106.00 -27.65 6.46
C VAL A 432 -107.09 -27.90 5.34
N SER A 433 -108.41 -28.06 5.64
CA SER A 433 -109.56 -28.39 4.70
C SER A 433 -110.34 -27.20 4.07
N ALA A 434 -111.13 -27.41 2.97
CA ALA A 434 -111.70 -26.36 2.08
C ALA A 434 -113.24 -26.38 1.78
N GLY A 435 -113.91 -25.21 1.87
CA GLY A 435 -115.23 -24.75 1.36
C GLY A 435 -116.15 -24.06 2.40
N THR A 436 -116.62 -22.79 2.31
CA THR A 436 -116.24 -21.58 1.53
C THR A 436 -114.92 -20.93 1.96
N ASN A 437 -114.04 -21.51 2.76
CA ASN A 437 -114.31 -21.52 4.18
C ASN A 437 -114.92 -20.17 4.59
N PHE A 438 -116.24 -20.18 4.73
CA PHE A 438 -117.05 -19.28 5.54
C PHE A 438 -116.35 -18.01 6.11
N SER A 439 -116.77 -16.78 5.76
CA SER A 439 -117.84 -16.48 4.82
C SER A 439 -118.09 -14.99 4.56
N SER A 440 -118.24 -14.72 3.27
CA SER A 440 -119.36 -14.00 2.65
C SER A 440 -119.73 -12.56 3.07
N SER A 441 -119.61 -11.77 2.00
CA SER A 441 -120.67 -10.91 1.45
C SER A 441 -120.82 -9.52 2.07
N SER A 442 -120.08 -8.61 1.45
CA SER A 442 -120.65 -7.51 0.68
C SER A 442 -121.81 -6.75 1.31
N GLN A 443 -121.42 -5.59 1.84
CA GLN A 443 -122.04 -4.29 1.60
C GLN A 443 -123.27 -3.91 2.45
N VAL A 444 -122.93 -3.12 3.49
CA VAL A 444 -123.60 -1.90 4.00
C VAL A 444 -124.72 -2.11 5.04
N ASP A 445 -124.48 -1.50 6.22
CA ASP A 445 -125.37 -1.07 7.32
C ASP A 445 -126.79 -1.68 7.41
N HIS A 446 -127.29 -2.17 8.53
CA HIS A 446 -127.16 -1.70 9.91
C HIS A 446 -127.75 -2.77 10.87
N SER A 447 -127.30 -2.75 12.13
CA SER A 447 -127.95 -3.34 13.32
C SER A 447 -128.31 -4.84 13.31
N GLY A 448 -127.57 -5.60 14.12
CA GLY A 448 -128.12 -6.66 14.98
C GLY A 448 -128.68 -7.92 14.29
N SER A 449 -127.79 -8.84 13.90
CA SER A 449 -128.06 -10.29 13.92
C SER A 449 -126.75 -11.08 13.85
N GLN A 450 -126.75 -12.23 14.54
CA GLN A 450 -125.66 -13.19 14.71
C GLN A 450 -125.28 -13.94 13.42
N ASN A 451 -124.05 -14.50 13.47
CA ASN A 451 -123.48 -15.59 12.67
C ASN A 451 -123.20 -15.26 11.20
N VAL A 452 -121.92 -15.41 10.80
CA VAL A 452 -121.48 -16.21 9.63
C VAL A 452 -119.97 -16.03 9.26
N GLU A 453 -119.09 -15.46 10.10
CA GLU A 453 -117.68 -15.19 9.69
C GLU A 453 -116.58 -15.76 10.62
N SER A 454 -116.96 -16.56 11.63
CA SER A 454 -116.10 -17.10 12.71
C SER A 454 -115.57 -18.53 12.49
N ASP A 455 -115.75 -19.15 11.32
CA ASP A 455 -115.71 -20.64 11.18
C ASP A 455 -114.60 -21.19 10.27
N ARG A 456 -113.49 -20.47 10.08
CA ARG A 456 -112.35 -20.92 9.25
C ARG A 456 -111.29 -21.71 10.02
N LEU A 457 -111.30 -21.62 11.36
CA LEU A 457 -110.21 -22.06 12.26
C LEU A 457 -110.65 -23.11 13.28
N LEU A 458 -111.92 -23.50 13.19
CA LEU A 458 -112.55 -24.48 14.03
C LEU A 458 -112.62 -25.80 13.25
N ALA A 459 -112.30 -26.91 13.90
CA ALA A 459 -112.54 -28.26 13.41
C ALA A 459 -113.93 -28.76 13.81
N ASP A 460 -114.53 -28.16 14.85
CA ASP A 460 -115.91 -28.30 15.36
C ASP A 460 -116.19 -27.11 16.29
N ALA A 461 -117.46 -26.81 16.63
CA ALA A 461 -117.92 -25.61 17.35
C ALA A 461 -117.24 -25.30 18.71
N ASN A 462 -116.37 -26.19 19.20
CA ASN A 462 -115.62 -26.07 20.45
C ASN A 462 -114.11 -26.46 20.34
N SER A 463 -113.54 -26.68 19.14
CA SER A 463 -112.13 -27.11 18.97
C SER A 463 -111.45 -26.47 17.75
N GLY A 464 -110.29 -25.82 17.94
CA GLY A 464 -109.45 -25.24 16.88
C GLY A 464 -108.28 -26.14 16.42
N TYR A 465 -107.61 -25.77 15.33
CA TYR A 465 -106.44 -26.50 14.79
C TYR A 465 -105.19 -26.40 15.69
N GLN A 466 -104.39 -27.47 15.76
CA GLN A 466 -103.15 -27.54 16.54
C GLN A 466 -101.93 -27.15 15.68
N PRO A 467 -101.01 -26.28 16.17
CA PRO A 467 -99.84 -25.81 15.40
C PRO A 467 -98.92 -26.89 14.83
N ALA A 468 -98.81 -28.06 15.48
CA ALA A 468 -98.02 -29.20 15.00
C ALA A 468 -98.68 -29.98 13.85
N HIS A 469 -99.98 -29.78 13.63
CA HIS A 469 -100.71 -30.34 12.50
C HIS A 469 -100.77 -29.38 11.31
N ILE A 470 -100.24 -28.16 11.47
CA ILE A 470 -100.24 -27.11 10.44
C ILE A 470 -98.88 -27.05 9.73
N LEU A 471 -97.80 -27.60 10.30
CA LEU A 471 -96.49 -27.69 9.66
C LEU A 471 -95.80 -29.03 9.96
N ASN A 472 -95.24 -29.65 8.93
CA ASN A 472 -94.60 -30.97 9.03
C ASN A 472 -93.25 -30.99 9.79
N ILE A 473 -92.51 -29.88 9.87
CA ILE A 473 -91.14 -29.82 10.43
C ILE A 473 -90.93 -28.58 11.31
N ASP A 474 -90.03 -28.68 12.30
CA ASP A 474 -89.73 -27.59 13.24
C ASP A 474 -88.83 -26.50 12.62
N LEU A 475 -89.50 -25.42 12.19
CA LEU A 475 -88.93 -24.18 11.64
C LEU A 475 -87.95 -23.44 12.56
N ARG A 476 -87.92 -23.73 13.86
CA ARG A 476 -87.28 -22.85 14.84
C ARG A 476 -86.07 -23.48 15.48
N SER A 477 -86.22 -24.67 16.07
CA SER A 477 -85.14 -25.33 16.81
C SER A 477 -84.12 -25.95 15.88
N GLN A 478 -84.61 -26.61 14.84
CA GLN A 478 -83.74 -27.26 13.89
C GLN A 478 -83.39 -26.27 12.79
N VAL A 479 -84.39 -25.75 12.09
CA VAL A 479 -84.23 -24.93 10.89
C VAL A 479 -83.62 -23.55 11.15
N LYS A 480 -84.19 -22.72 12.03
CA LYS A 480 -83.75 -21.33 12.22
C LYS A 480 -82.47 -21.23 13.06
N ASN A 481 -82.26 -22.10 14.06
CA ASN A 481 -80.97 -22.17 14.75
C ASN A 481 -79.90 -22.79 13.87
N GLY A 482 -80.26 -23.79 13.06
CA GLY A 482 -79.42 -24.27 11.98
C GLY A 482 -78.99 -23.09 11.10
N LEU A 483 -79.94 -22.32 10.56
CA LEU A 483 -79.67 -21.23 9.62
C LEU A 483 -79.05 -19.96 10.24
N ILE A 484 -79.34 -19.60 11.49
CA ILE A 484 -78.78 -18.42 12.16
C ILE A 484 -77.42 -18.73 12.77
N CYS A 485 -77.24 -19.89 13.40
CA CYS A 485 -75.90 -20.33 13.75
C CYS A 485 -75.08 -20.48 12.48
N LEU A 486 -75.60 -21.11 11.42
CA LEU A 486 -74.90 -21.20 10.14
C LEU A 486 -74.63 -19.83 9.53
N ARG A 487 -75.56 -18.87 9.53
CA ARG A 487 -75.34 -17.53 8.99
C ARG A 487 -74.35 -16.73 9.82
N LYS A 488 -74.45 -16.78 11.16
CA LYS A 488 -73.57 -16.07 12.09
C LYS A 488 -72.18 -16.68 12.07
N GLU A 489 -72.10 -18.00 12.07
CA GLU A 489 -70.86 -18.75 11.96
C GLU A 489 -70.23 -18.57 10.58
N ILE A 490 -70.99 -18.55 9.48
CA ILE A 490 -70.47 -18.21 8.15
C ILE A 490 -70.07 -16.75 8.08
N SER A 491 -70.84 -15.81 8.64
CA SER A 491 -70.47 -14.39 8.61
C SER A 491 -69.25 -14.09 9.48
N GLU A 492 -69.16 -14.69 10.66
CA GLU A 492 -68.02 -14.57 11.58
C GLU A 492 -66.81 -15.34 11.05
N ARG A 493 -66.97 -16.53 10.46
CA ARG A 493 -65.88 -17.20 9.74
C ARG A 493 -65.46 -16.39 8.53
N ARG A 494 -66.37 -15.74 7.82
CA ARG A 494 -66.03 -14.89 6.67
C ARG A 494 -65.31 -13.62 7.12
N THR A 495 -65.77 -12.92 8.14
CA THR A 495 -65.11 -11.70 8.64
C THR A 495 -63.79 -12.03 9.31
N ALA A 496 -63.73 -13.07 10.15
CA ALA A 496 -62.46 -13.52 10.74
C ALA A 496 -61.49 -14.02 9.66
N ALA A 497 -61.94 -14.78 8.67
CA ALA A 497 -61.07 -15.17 7.56
C ALA A 497 -60.68 -13.97 6.70
N MET A 498 -61.54 -12.97 6.52
CA MET A 498 -61.19 -11.75 5.80
C MET A 498 -60.18 -10.90 6.57
N ASP A 499 -60.33 -10.78 7.89
CA ASP A 499 -59.42 -10.05 8.78
C ASP A 499 -58.08 -10.77 8.90
N GLU A 500 -58.07 -12.11 8.99
CA GLU A 500 -56.84 -12.91 8.94
C GLU A 500 -56.21 -12.85 7.55
N VAL A 501 -56.99 -12.86 6.46
CA VAL A 501 -56.47 -12.63 5.10
C VAL A 501 -55.88 -11.23 4.98
N MET A 502 -56.51 -10.20 5.56
CA MET A 502 -55.97 -8.83 5.56
C MET A 502 -54.67 -8.76 6.36
N LYS A 503 -54.63 -9.32 7.57
CA LYS A 503 -53.39 -9.37 8.39
C LYS A 503 -52.28 -10.17 7.71
N HIS A 504 -52.62 -11.31 7.11
CA HIS A 504 -51.67 -12.10 6.35
C HIS A 504 -51.23 -11.37 5.09
N HIS A 505 -52.10 -10.59 4.45
CA HIS A 505 -51.75 -9.76 3.30
C HIS A 505 -50.82 -8.63 3.69
N ASP A 506 -51.12 -7.89 4.76
CA ASP A 506 -50.28 -6.82 5.31
C ASP A 506 -48.92 -7.37 5.77
N LEU A 507 -48.90 -8.55 6.42
CA LEU A 507 -47.66 -9.22 6.80
C LEU A 507 -46.88 -9.69 5.56
N LEU A 508 -47.56 -10.21 4.55
CA LEU A 508 -46.93 -10.69 3.31
C LEU A 508 -46.38 -9.51 2.52
N ASP A 509 -47.05 -8.37 2.51
CA ASP A 509 -46.56 -7.15 1.86
C ASP A 509 -45.40 -6.52 2.65
N GLY A 510 -45.44 -6.53 3.98
CA GLY A 510 -44.27 -6.15 4.80
C GLY A 510 -43.08 -7.09 4.63
N ILE A 511 -43.32 -8.41 4.50
CA ILE A 511 -42.27 -9.38 4.18
C ILE A 511 -41.74 -9.18 2.76
N LYS A 512 -42.61 -8.86 1.78
CA LYS A 512 -42.18 -8.54 0.41
C LYS A 512 -41.31 -7.29 0.38
N GLU A 513 -41.71 -6.22 1.05
CA GLU A 513 -40.92 -4.98 1.13
C GLU A 513 -39.57 -5.25 1.79
N ALA A 514 -39.54 -5.99 2.91
CA ALA A 514 -38.28 -6.40 3.54
C ALA A 514 -37.43 -7.32 2.64
N LEU A 515 -38.06 -8.16 1.83
CA LEU A 515 -37.37 -9.03 0.87
C LEU A 515 -36.82 -8.22 -0.30
N GLU A 516 -37.55 -7.21 -0.79
CA GLU A 516 -37.11 -6.30 -1.84
C GLU A 516 -35.96 -5.39 -1.37
N ASP A 517 -36.00 -4.92 -0.11
CA ASP A 517 -34.89 -4.21 0.52
C ASP A 517 -33.65 -5.11 0.65
N LYS A 518 -33.83 -6.35 1.11
CA LYS A 518 -32.72 -7.32 1.20
C LYS A 518 -32.18 -7.71 -0.16
N GLN A 519 -33.05 -7.81 -1.17
CA GLN A 519 -32.65 -8.09 -2.54
C GLN A 519 -31.86 -6.92 -3.14
N SER A 520 -32.29 -5.68 -2.90
CA SER A 520 -31.56 -4.48 -3.29
C SER A 520 -30.18 -4.39 -2.59
N GLU A 521 -30.10 -4.78 -1.31
CA GLU A 521 -28.84 -4.87 -0.57
C GLU A 521 -27.91 -5.96 -1.15
N VAL A 522 -28.47 -7.12 -1.50
CA VAL A 522 -27.72 -8.21 -2.16
C VAL A 522 -27.22 -7.75 -3.53
N GLU A 523 -28.05 -7.13 -4.35
CA GLU A 523 -27.64 -6.58 -5.66
C GLU A 523 -26.53 -5.53 -5.50
N ALA A 524 -26.62 -4.65 -4.51
CA ALA A 524 -25.58 -3.67 -4.22
C ALA A 524 -24.25 -4.34 -3.78
N LEU A 525 -24.32 -5.41 -2.99
CA LEU A 525 -23.16 -6.21 -2.61
C LEU A 525 -22.58 -6.98 -3.81
N GLU A 526 -23.41 -7.55 -4.67
CA GLU A 526 -22.98 -8.21 -5.91
C GLU A 526 -22.28 -7.24 -6.86
N HIS A 527 -22.78 -6.01 -7.00
CA HIS A 527 -22.09 -4.98 -7.76
C HIS A 527 -20.74 -4.61 -7.16
N ARG A 528 -20.63 -4.56 -5.82
CA ARG A 528 -19.35 -4.30 -5.13
C ARG A 528 -18.36 -5.46 -5.28
N VAL A 529 -18.84 -6.71 -5.22
CA VAL A 529 -18.03 -7.91 -5.47
C VAL A 529 -17.54 -7.92 -6.92
N ARG A 530 -18.43 -7.69 -7.89
CA ARG A 530 -18.06 -7.66 -9.32
C ARG A 530 -17.03 -6.57 -9.63
N ALA A 531 -17.16 -5.39 -9.02
CA ALA A 531 -16.17 -4.33 -9.15
C ALA A 531 -14.81 -4.74 -8.55
N ALA A 532 -14.79 -5.41 -7.40
CA ALA A 532 -13.56 -5.92 -6.80
C ALA A 532 -12.92 -7.04 -7.64
N GLU A 533 -13.71 -7.94 -8.23
CA GLU A 533 -13.24 -8.98 -9.15
C GLU A 533 -12.62 -8.38 -10.42
N GLU A 534 -13.24 -7.34 -10.99
CA GLU A 534 -12.71 -6.65 -12.17
C GLU A 534 -11.36 -5.96 -11.88
N GLU A 535 -11.24 -5.29 -10.73
CA GLU A 535 -9.97 -4.70 -10.30
C GLU A 535 -8.91 -5.77 -10.02
N TYR A 536 -9.30 -6.90 -9.43
CA TYR A 536 -8.40 -8.03 -9.23
C TYR A 536 -7.88 -8.60 -10.56
N GLU A 537 -8.77 -8.87 -11.54
CA GLU A 537 -8.35 -9.37 -12.85
C GLU A 537 -7.47 -8.34 -13.60
N LYS A 538 -7.78 -7.04 -13.54
CA LYS A 538 -6.88 -6.00 -14.08
C LYS A 538 -5.49 -6.05 -13.46
N THR A 539 -5.41 -6.14 -12.12
CA THR A 539 -4.11 -6.19 -11.44
C THR A 539 -3.34 -7.47 -11.79
N LYS A 540 -4.03 -8.60 -11.93
CA LYS A 540 -3.47 -9.88 -12.33
C LYS A 540 -2.98 -9.86 -13.78
N GLU A 541 -3.71 -9.24 -14.71
CA GLU A 541 -3.26 -9.01 -16.09
C GLU A 541 -2.02 -8.10 -16.15
N ILE A 542 -1.98 -7.02 -15.37
CA ILE A 542 -0.80 -6.14 -15.28
C ILE A 542 0.41 -6.90 -14.73
N ILE A 543 0.23 -7.67 -13.66
CA ILE A 543 1.31 -8.45 -13.05
C ILE A 543 1.81 -9.53 -14.02
N THR A 544 0.92 -10.24 -14.72
CA THR A 544 1.31 -11.29 -15.67
C THR A 544 2.01 -10.74 -16.89
N THR A 545 1.56 -9.60 -17.44
CA THR A 545 2.24 -8.92 -18.55
C THR A 545 3.61 -8.37 -18.13
N GLN A 546 3.73 -7.78 -16.93
CA GLN A 546 5.00 -7.32 -16.39
C GLN A 546 5.97 -8.49 -16.16
N LYS A 547 5.47 -9.63 -15.65
CA LYS A 547 6.27 -10.85 -15.49
C LYS A 547 6.79 -11.34 -16.84
N LEU A 548 5.92 -11.47 -17.84
CA LEU A 548 6.33 -11.91 -19.18
C LEU A 548 7.38 -10.96 -19.79
N ALA A 549 7.21 -9.65 -19.63
CA ALA A 549 8.19 -8.67 -20.10
C ALA A 549 9.55 -8.83 -19.40
N SER A 550 9.55 -9.02 -18.07
CA SER A 550 10.77 -9.30 -17.30
C SER A 550 11.43 -10.61 -17.73
N ASP A 551 10.65 -11.68 -17.91
CA ASP A 551 11.15 -13.00 -18.35
C ASP A 551 11.81 -12.88 -19.74
N THR A 552 11.21 -12.14 -20.68
CA THR A 552 11.84 -11.90 -21.99
C THR A 552 13.12 -11.07 -21.92
N GLN A 553 13.23 -10.16 -20.94
CA GLN A 553 14.47 -9.40 -20.72
C GLN A 553 15.57 -10.28 -20.12
N ILE A 554 15.20 -11.17 -19.19
CA ILE A 554 16.11 -12.17 -18.61
C ILE A 554 16.66 -13.07 -19.72
N GLU A 555 15.81 -13.61 -20.60
CA GLU A 555 16.24 -14.48 -21.70
C GLU A 555 17.21 -13.76 -22.66
N LYS A 556 16.98 -12.47 -22.95
CA LYS A 556 17.92 -11.66 -23.76
C LYS A 556 19.27 -11.50 -23.08
N MET A 557 19.29 -11.17 -21.79
CA MET A 557 20.53 -11.03 -21.03
C MET A 557 21.27 -12.37 -20.91
N GLU A 558 20.57 -13.48 -20.72
CA GLU A 558 21.16 -14.82 -20.70
C GLU A 558 21.79 -15.19 -22.04
N LYS A 559 21.13 -14.84 -23.15
CA LYS A 559 21.68 -15.03 -24.49
C LYS A 559 22.92 -14.17 -24.76
N GLU A 560 22.92 -12.92 -24.30
CA GLU A 560 24.10 -12.04 -24.39
C GLU A 560 25.25 -12.54 -23.53
N LEU A 561 24.97 -13.03 -22.31
CA LEU A 561 25.98 -13.67 -21.45
C LEU A 561 26.55 -14.94 -22.07
N ALA A 562 25.70 -15.79 -22.66
CA ALA A 562 26.15 -16.99 -23.36
C ALA A 562 27.05 -16.64 -24.55
N LYS A 563 26.68 -15.60 -25.31
CA LYS A 563 27.50 -15.10 -26.42
C LYS A 563 28.85 -14.55 -25.92
N MET A 564 28.87 -13.71 -24.89
CA MET A 564 30.12 -13.18 -24.31
C MET A 564 31.02 -14.30 -23.78
N ARG A 565 30.45 -15.35 -23.19
CA ARG A 565 31.21 -16.53 -22.75
C ARG A 565 31.84 -17.29 -23.93
N SER A 566 31.10 -17.44 -25.03
CA SER A 566 31.64 -18.03 -26.26
C SER A 566 32.77 -17.18 -26.83
N ASP A 567 32.54 -15.88 -26.99
CA ASP A 567 33.52 -14.94 -27.55
C ASP A 567 34.80 -14.89 -26.68
N LEU A 568 34.66 -14.94 -25.34
CA LEU A 568 35.80 -15.01 -24.43
C LEU A 568 36.55 -16.34 -24.55
N THR A 569 35.84 -17.46 -24.69
CA THR A 569 36.46 -18.78 -24.87
C THR A 569 37.26 -18.83 -26.18
N ASP A 570 36.69 -18.30 -27.27
CA ASP A 570 37.37 -18.21 -28.57
C ASP A 570 38.60 -17.28 -28.49
N SER A 571 38.49 -16.15 -27.78
CA SER A 571 39.62 -15.24 -27.56
C SER A 571 40.74 -15.89 -26.73
N ILE A 572 40.39 -16.71 -25.72
CA ILE A 572 41.37 -17.44 -24.92
C ILE A 572 42.09 -18.46 -25.79
N GLN A 573 41.37 -19.25 -26.58
CA GLN A 573 41.98 -20.23 -27.49
C GLN A 573 42.93 -19.56 -28.51
N LEU A 574 42.55 -18.41 -29.06
CA LEU A 574 43.43 -17.65 -29.96
C LEU A 574 44.69 -17.14 -29.25
N MET A 575 44.57 -16.74 -27.98
CA MET A 575 45.70 -16.29 -27.19
C MET A 575 46.64 -17.45 -26.84
N GLU A 576 46.11 -18.60 -26.42
CA GLU A 576 46.86 -19.83 -26.16
C GLU A 576 47.59 -20.31 -27.42
N GLN A 577 46.92 -20.28 -28.58
CA GLN A 577 47.55 -20.65 -29.84
C GLN A 577 48.70 -19.68 -30.20
N ARG A 578 48.52 -18.37 -29.94
CA ARG A 578 49.56 -17.38 -30.16
C ARG A 578 50.74 -17.58 -29.23
N GLU A 579 50.50 -17.85 -27.95
CA GLU A 579 51.52 -18.16 -26.95
C GLU A 579 52.33 -19.39 -27.37
N MET A 580 51.64 -20.48 -27.74
CA MET A 580 52.28 -21.71 -28.22
C MET A 580 53.18 -21.44 -29.44
N ASN A 581 52.69 -20.67 -30.42
CA ASN A 581 53.49 -20.32 -31.59
C ASN A 581 54.72 -19.48 -31.22
N THR A 582 54.57 -18.47 -30.35
CA THR A 582 55.71 -17.66 -29.90
C THR A 582 56.71 -18.47 -29.09
N ASN A 583 56.26 -19.45 -28.31
CA ASN A 583 57.14 -20.35 -27.57
C ASN A 583 57.95 -21.25 -28.51
N ILE A 584 57.31 -21.79 -29.56
CA ILE A 584 58.01 -22.56 -30.60
C ILE A 584 59.06 -21.70 -31.32
N GLU A 585 58.72 -20.45 -31.67
CA GLU A 585 59.68 -19.52 -32.29
C GLU A 585 60.86 -19.22 -31.36
N TYR A 586 60.59 -19.01 -30.07
CA TYR A 586 61.62 -18.80 -29.05
C TYR A 586 62.54 -20.01 -28.90
N GLU A 587 61.99 -21.22 -28.82
CA GLU A 587 62.77 -22.47 -28.76
C GLU A 587 63.65 -22.64 -30.01
N GLN A 588 63.11 -22.37 -31.20
CA GLN A 588 63.87 -22.43 -32.45
C GLN A 588 65.02 -21.41 -32.48
N LEU A 589 64.78 -20.17 -32.01
CA LEU A 589 65.80 -19.14 -31.92
C LEU A 589 66.88 -19.50 -30.90
N SER A 590 66.49 -20.06 -29.75
CA SER A 590 67.42 -20.53 -28.72
C SER A 590 68.31 -21.66 -29.23
N LEU A 591 67.73 -22.65 -29.92
CA LEU A 591 68.49 -23.73 -30.57
C LEU A 591 69.46 -23.18 -31.63
N ARG A 592 69.01 -22.22 -32.44
CA ARG A 592 69.87 -21.58 -33.46
C ARG A 592 71.02 -20.79 -32.83
N ALA A 593 70.76 -20.05 -31.75
CA ALA A 593 71.77 -19.31 -31.02
C ALA A 593 72.82 -20.24 -30.39
N ASN A 594 72.39 -21.36 -29.81
CA ASN A 594 73.29 -22.38 -29.27
C ASN A 594 74.13 -23.06 -30.36
N SER A 595 73.53 -23.39 -31.51
CA SER A 595 74.26 -23.92 -32.67
C SER A 595 75.33 -22.95 -33.17
N LEU A 596 74.99 -21.67 -33.30
CA LEU A 596 75.95 -20.63 -33.73
C LEU A 596 77.06 -20.43 -32.70
N ARG A 597 76.73 -20.45 -31.40
CA ARG A 597 77.72 -20.39 -30.32
C ARG A 597 78.69 -21.56 -30.39
N GLN A 598 78.20 -22.78 -30.64
CA GLN A 598 79.05 -23.96 -30.78
C GLN A 598 79.94 -23.88 -32.03
N GLU A 599 79.42 -23.36 -33.15
CA GLU A 599 80.21 -23.11 -34.37
C GLU A 599 81.36 -22.12 -34.10
N LEU A 600 81.06 -20.99 -33.45
CA LEU A 600 82.06 -20.00 -33.06
C LEU A 600 83.11 -20.57 -32.09
N HIS A 601 82.71 -21.38 -31.10
CA HIS A 601 83.66 -22.05 -30.21
C HIS A 601 84.60 -22.99 -30.99
N CYS A 602 84.07 -23.79 -31.93
CA CYS A 602 84.89 -24.63 -32.80
C CYS A 602 85.87 -23.81 -33.67
N GLU A 603 85.46 -22.65 -34.18
CA GLU A 603 86.34 -21.75 -34.94
C GLU A 603 87.44 -21.15 -34.06
N ILE A 604 87.10 -20.72 -32.84
CA ILE A 604 88.08 -20.22 -31.86
C ILE A 604 89.07 -21.31 -31.49
N GLU A 605 88.62 -22.54 -31.26
CA GLU A 605 89.51 -23.68 -30.98
C GLU A 605 90.46 -23.98 -32.14
N LYS A 606 90.01 -23.86 -33.40
CA LYS A 606 90.87 -23.99 -34.57
C LYS A 606 91.92 -22.88 -34.62
N MET A 607 91.53 -21.61 -34.48
CA MET A 607 92.46 -20.49 -34.45
C MET A 607 93.48 -20.61 -33.31
N LEU A 608 93.05 -21.03 -32.12
CA LEU A 608 93.91 -21.22 -30.96
C LEU A 608 94.91 -22.35 -31.20
N ASN A 609 94.48 -23.47 -31.80
CA ASN A 609 95.38 -24.54 -32.21
C ASN A 609 96.43 -24.07 -33.23
N ASP A 610 96.05 -23.25 -34.21
CA ASP A 610 96.98 -22.71 -35.20
C ASP A 610 97.99 -21.74 -34.56
N ILE A 611 97.54 -20.90 -33.61
CA ILE A 611 98.43 -20.03 -32.80
C ILE A 611 99.39 -20.87 -31.96
N ILE A 612 98.93 -21.93 -31.31
CA ILE A 612 99.80 -22.83 -30.52
C ILE A 612 100.85 -23.47 -31.44
N LYS A 613 100.45 -24.01 -32.60
CA LYS A 613 101.40 -24.60 -33.55
C LYS A 613 102.43 -23.59 -34.04
N PHE A 614 101.99 -22.36 -34.34
CA PHE A 614 102.89 -21.27 -34.72
C PHE A 614 103.86 -20.92 -33.58
N LYS A 615 103.37 -20.80 -32.34
CA LYS A 615 104.21 -20.56 -31.17
C LYS A 615 105.26 -21.65 -30.99
N VAL A 616 104.85 -22.93 -31.04
CA VAL A 616 105.76 -24.08 -30.90
C VAL A 616 106.80 -24.08 -32.02
N HIS A 617 106.42 -23.73 -33.24
CA HIS A 617 107.35 -23.61 -34.36
C HIS A 617 108.39 -22.50 -34.15
N ILE A 618 107.97 -21.32 -33.68
CA ILE A 618 108.89 -20.21 -33.37
C ILE A 618 109.80 -20.55 -32.18
N GLN A 619 109.27 -21.17 -31.12
CA GLN A 619 110.06 -21.61 -29.98
C GLN A 619 111.14 -22.60 -30.42
N LYS A 620 110.78 -23.60 -31.22
CA LYS A 620 111.75 -24.54 -31.77
C LYS A 620 112.81 -23.84 -32.61
N ASN A 621 112.42 -22.92 -33.50
CA ASN A 621 113.39 -22.18 -34.31
C ASN A 621 114.33 -21.32 -33.46
N LEU A 622 113.87 -20.78 -32.33
CA LEU A 622 114.69 -20.03 -31.38
C LEU A 622 115.62 -20.94 -30.59
N GLU A 623 115.15 -22.10 -30.12
CA GLU A 623 115.98 -23.13 -29.48
C GLU A 623 117.07 -23.62 -30.43
N ASP A 624 116.73 -23.88 -31.70
CA ASP A 624 117.69 -24.26 -32.74
C ASP A 624 118.73 -23.13 -32.99
N TYR A 625 118.31 -21.85 -32.93
CA TYR A 625 119.21 -20.69 -33.05
C TYR A 625 120.09 -20.50 -31.80
N GLU A 626 119.55 -20.71 -30.61
CA GLU A 626 120.30 -20.68 -29.35
C GLU A 626 121.37 -21.77 -29.34
N GLY A 627 121.01 -22.99 -29.76
CA GLY A 627 121.97 -24.08 -29.96
C GLY A 627 123.08 -23.70 -30.95
N PHE A 628 122.73 -23.12 -32.10
CA PHE A 628 123.72 -22.62 -33.06
C PHE A 628 124.66 -21.55 -32.46
N VAL A 629 124.13 -20.62 -31.67
CA VAL A 629 124.95 -19.58 -31.01
C VAL A 629 125.86 -20.19 -29.94
N ILE A 630 125.38 -21.16 -29.17
CA ILE A 630 126.19 -21.88 -28.18
C ILE A 630 127.33 -22.63 -28.89
N ASP A 631 127.04 -23.36 -29.96
CA ASP A 631 128.05 -24.09 -30.75
C ASP A 631 129.12 -23.14 -31.32
N GLU A 632 128.73 -21.95 -31.80
CA GLU A 632 129.67 -20.94 -32.32
C GLU A 632 130.51 -20.30 -31.19
N VAL A 633 129.94 -20.06 -30.02
CA VAL A 633 130.67 -19.54 -28.84
C VAL A 633 131.64 -20.57 -28.29
N GLU A 634 131.27 -21.85 -28.24
CA GLU A 634 132.20 -22.94 -27.89
C GLU A 634 133.35 -23.02 -28.91
N HIS A 635 133.06 -22.86 -30.20
CA HIS A 635 134.09 -22.81 -31.23
C HIS A 635 135.04 -21.60 -31.08
N GLU A 636 134.54 -20.41 -30.73
CA GLU A 636 135.41 -19.25 -30.46
C GLU A 636 136.24 -19.40 -29.16
N LEU A 637 135.67 -20.00 -28.11
CA LEU A 637 136.39 -20.26 -26.86
C LEU A 637 137.47 -21.35 -27.00
N ASP A 638 137.21 -22.42 -27.74
CA ASP A 638 138.21 -23.44 -28.07
C ASP A 638 139.35 -22.85 -28.93
N SER A 639 139.05 -21.87 -29.79
CA SER A 639 140.08 -21.18 -30.57
C SER A 639 140.94 -20.21 -29.74
N ASP A 640 140.46 -19.75 -28.58
CA ASP A 640 141.22 -18.92 -27.64
C ASP A 640 142.03 -19.75 -26.61
N GLU A 641 141.68 -21.02 -26.36
CA GLU A 641 142.50 -21.94 -25.51
C GLU A 641 143.73 -22.51 -26.23
N ASP A 642 143.75 -22.52 -27.56
CA ASP A 642 144.88 -23.01 -28.37
C ASP A 642 145.99 -21.96 -28.61
N ASP A 643 145.82 -20.71 -28.17
CA ASP A 643 146.81 -19.61 -28.29
C ASP A 643 147.46 -19.18 -26.94
N ALA A 644 147.42 -20.04 -25.90
CA ALA A 644 148.08 -19.85 -24.59
C ALA A 644 149.36 -20.70 -24.39
#